data_AF-A0A0F4V1W1-F1
#
_entry.id   AF-A0A0F4V1W1-F1
#
_cell.length_a   1.000
_cell.length_b   1.000
_cell.length_c   1.000
_cell.angle_alpha   90.00
_cell.angle_beta   90.00
_cell.angle_gamma   90.00
#
_symmetry.space_group_name_H-M   'P 1'
#
loop_
_entity.id
_entity.type
_entity.pdbx_description
1 polymer ?
#
loop_
_entity_poly.entity_id
_entity_poly.type
_entity_poly.pdbx_seq_one_letter_code
_entity_poly.pdbx_strand_id
1 'polypeptide(L)'
;MTDSRPALQLLNQVFSEQQLTQYADLGTYLREGGSIFSLVEKGVQGLVMDYGISPDDARQFLRRANSMAIYVRRQFIEHSLRSDKAEGAGPRSGLLSMVNGPSFERLFSPRFDSLCPPDALESLASPVAYLIELLRWIEKRIESLPNTGNKLPLHGRRQDLKPLAVDFNAVHRSVSSVDIIVPVLETFIKKYGEDKGNRDEADLEQAMIDARYPNGLPYYQHWVTLDAVTRHHGLSVGNFAHMVDISFPYFLQDQAWDNDAARALAHTSRLGPYQRQLLTENPPAFADREGFYARNFGADGVTWQNLSQVPFFGERTKLDTPGLEALLSVRSFAPVRSANVTYQESAPDLPESGRSGSVYLNANTLPAVSITGSGEGPAFLHRLTANPNDSTGFDRYDRMNRKLRLDQWLELPSEQVDALLVAAIRAEVRGGASAAAWRITERVVHALGLFQSLRERYGCTAQDFAVFIDELSIYGRGEALSQFDQVFNGQGNYRQALLLNGGEFPVLPTQGVPDLTVIQICSALAIDLQTYSYLALAIAGAQGVAGNNLQRNAATLSSFYRLVKLPRLLGITPVEGVLMLTVLGGKSWLDGLAGAPLISRFPLNTAIVNTPDALNLIYAMHSCAGWCADRNIPVLWMLQQVSEPQALAAASDNERQLFEQVRNLLSGALFTNAALLTAGVPALPGASWLDLLTALVDPDGLVMPPAGTEAVYLAFARVALDQAVRDGLGESNASVRAGIVEKMLTVLLQARETQVSVVKECLAVYTGVNAEQALLVLAWANATVYRLLRQVLERTGLDLDESVRGRDEQPDPLLTLLADVRRRSAVVTKLELGAELLQDYLDYGHKAWVDQDDKHAFTVRTLYNLTSLTRAFELSKQPAQKLLAYLSEVNALPSPLSEHATRLAQQAASIRLAEFFDWSVQEVRECVGRIDPNLKILKNLTQLDLLMRVRVLAKHTGMDALTIFLIGTLPETVNKTAYNAAAEHALLSLSETPAPELAFSEDLKQIVTMACTVDKTDVVANTEGEITFTVTLKDIDGQPLSGVNVYWSAALGSISTDATQPNGTVEAQFIPGKVMGTDTPLYWLDLFEPKYAPTINVVADHLTLQFPSPLKARVPLGPVAFGEEIELYATLMDSHQNLGKNSLVRWSSRSEVSGALLTIRPAQAYTNQEGLTRVFVSSATGGTFVISVTSEGGEAVEHFEAITFDGQEADL
;
A
#
# COMPACT_ATOMS: atom_id res chain seq x y z
N MET A 1 -19.45 101.27 -15.87
CA MET A 1 -18.67 100.49 -16.85
C MET A 1 -18.78 99.04 -16.44
N THR A 2 -19.10 98.15 -17.37
CA THR A 2 -19.30 96.72 -17.11
C THR A 2 -18.03 96.10 -16.51
N ASP A 3 -18.12 95.51 -15.32
CA ASP A 3 -17.01 94.88 -14.60
C ASP A 3 -16.44 93.71 -15.42
N SER A 4 -15.38 93.97 -16.18
CA SER A 4 -14.63 92.93 -16.88
C SER A 4 -13.96 92.02 -15.85
N ARG A 5 -14.03 90.70 -16.07
CA ARG A 5 -13.43 89.72 -15.15
C ARG A 5 -11.94 90.03 -14.94
N PRO A 6 -11.41 89.94 -13.72
CA PRO A 6 -10.01 90.31 -13.44
C PRO A 6 -8.97 89.58 -14.30
N ALA A 7 -9.25 88.34 -14.72
CA ALA A 7 -8.37 87.59 -15.62
C ALA A 7 -8.34 88.17 -17.04
N LEU A 8 -9.47 88.69 -17.55
CA LEU A 8 -9.54 89.39 -18.84
C LEU A 8 -8.88 90.77 -18.76
N GLN A 9 -9.02 91.45 -17.62
CA GLN A 9 -8.30 92.71 -17.38
C GLN A 9 -6.78 92.47 -17.39
N LEU A 10 -6.32 91.40 -16.74
CA LEU A 10 -4.90 91.01 -16.74
C LEU A 10 -4.40 90.71 -18.17
N LEU A 11 -5.18 89.98 -18.97
CA LEU A 11 -4.86 89.71 -20.38
C LEU A 11 -4.71 91.01 -21.18
N ASN A 12 -5.69 91.89 -21.09
CA ASN A 12 -5.70 93.17 -21.81
C ASN A 12 -4.61 94.15 -21.34
N GLN A 13 -4.10 93.98 -20.11
CA GLN A 13 -2.98 94.77 -19.56
C GLN A 13 -1.60 94.19 -19.91
N VAL A 14 -1.52 92.93 -20.29
CA VAL A 14 -0.26 92.25 -20.62
C VAL A 14 0.05 92.37 -22.11
N PHE A 15 -0.96 92.27 -22.96
CA PHE A 15 -0.81 92.21 -24.41
C PHE A 15 -1.35 93.47 -25.10
N SER A 16 -0.70 93.86 -26.21
CA SER A 16 -1.19 94.95 -27.07
C SER A 16 -2.42 94.53 -27.90
N GLU A 17 -3.16 95.47 -28.49
CA GLU A 17 -4.34 95.14 -29.33
C GLU A 17 -4.03 94.20 -30.49
N GLN A 18 -2.83 94.28 -31.07
CA GLN A 18 -2.35 93.35 -32.11
C GLN A 18 -2.10 91.93 -31.55
N GLN A 19 -1.50 91.83 -30.36
CA GLN A 19 -1.28 90.53 -29.71
C GLN A 19 -2.59 89.90 -29.20
N LEU A 20 -3.55 90.71 -28.77
CA LEU A 20 -4.89 90.24 -28.36
C LEU A 20 -5.70 89.67 -29.53
N THR A 21 -5.49 90.17 -30.75
CA THR A 21 -6.06 89.58 -31.97
C THR A 21 -5.32 88.32 -32.40
N GLN A 22 -4.01 88.23 -32.16
CA GLN A 22 -3.20 87.04 -32.43
C GLN A 22 -3.48 85.87 -31.47
N TYR A 23 -3.72 86.15 -30.18
CA TYR A 23 -3.98 85.16 -29.12
C TYR A 23 -5.48 85.07 -28.77
N ALA A 24 -6.33 85.10 -29.80
CA ALA A 24 -7.79 85.14 -29.66
C ALA A 24 -8.35 83.96 -28.85
N ASP A 25 -7.72 82.79 -28.94
CA ASP A 25 -8.15 81.57 -28.22
C ASP A 25 -7.97 81.69 -26.71
N LEU A 26 -6.86 82.28 -26.25
CA LEU A 26 -6.65 82.56 -24.82
C LEU A 26 -7.65 83.59 -24.31
N GLY A 27 -7.93 84.61 -25.12
CA GLY A 27 -8.94 85.62 -24.84
C GLY A 27 -10.34 85.03 -24.72
N THR A 28 -10.69 84.08 -25.59
CA THR A 28 -11.97 83.38 -25.58
C THR A 28 -12.11 82.48 -24.36
N TYR A 29 -11.10 81.68 -24.04
CA TYR A 29 -11.05 80.85 -22.82
C TYR A 29 -11.33 81.66 -21.55
N LEU A 30 -10.66 82.81 -21.38
CA LEU A 30 -10.87 83.66 -20.21
C LEU A 30 -12.24 84.37 -20.22
N ARG A 31 -12.80 84.66 -21.41
CA ARG A 31 -14.11 85.29 -21.56
C ARG A 31 -15.23 84.35 -21.15
N GLU A 32 -15.12 83.08 -21.52
CA GLU A 32 -16.05 82.02 -21.17
C GLU A 32 -15.96 81.61 -19.69
N GLY A 33 -14.90 82.01 -18.98
CA GLY A 33 -14.75 81.77 -17.54
C GLY A 33 -13.70 80.75 -17.17
N GLY A 34 -12.76 80.51 -18.09
CA GLY A 34 -11.57 79.72 -17.84
C GLY A 34 -10.79 80.18 -16.62
N SER A 35 -10.29 79.21 -15.85
CA SER A 35 -9.57 79.46 -14.60
C SER A 35 -8.13 79.85 -14.86
N ILE A 36 -7.65 80.89 -14.17
CA ILE A 36 -6.25 81.29 -14.23
C ILE A 36 -5.31 80.23 -13.62
N PHE A 37 -5.82 79.43 -12.67
CA PHE A 37 -5.05 78.34 -12.06
C PHE A 37 -4.68 77.26 -13.08
N SER A 38 -5.60 76.94 -14.00
CA SER A 38 -5.34 75.96 -15.06
C SER A 38 -4.29 76.44 -16.05
N LEU A 39 -4.27 77.75 -16.37
CA LEU A 39 -3.25 78.35 -17.22
C LEU A 39 -1.88 78.36 -16.54
N VAL A 40 -1.84 78.67 -15.23
CA VAL A 40 -0.63 78.63 -14.41
C VAL A 40 -0.08 77.21 -14.31
N GLU A 41 -0.94 76.21 -14.12
CA GLU A 41 -0.55 74.80 -14.02
C GLU A 41 0.07 74.27 -15.32
N LYS A 42 -0.45 74.69 -16.48
CA LYS A 42 0.06 74.32 -17.82
C LYS A 42 1.44 74.90 -18.14
N GLY A 43 1.84 75.99 -17.49
CA GLY A 43 3.14 76.62 -17.69
C GLY A 43 3.37 77.16 -19.10
N VAL A 44 4.60 77.59 -19.39
CA VAL A 44 4.94 78.29 -20.64
C VAL A 44 4.72 77.39 -21.86
N GLN A 45 5.16 76.14 -21.79
CA GLN A 45 5.01 75.19 -22.90
C GLN A 45 3.55 74.88 -23.22
N GLY A 46 2.69 74.70 -22.21
CA GLY A 46 1.27 74.45 -22.44
C GLY A 46 0.54 75.66 -23.04
N LEU A 47 0.92 76.89 -22.66
CA LEU A 47 0.35 78.09 -23.27
C LEU A 47 0.76 78.28 -24.74
N VAL A 48 2.02 77.95 -25.06
CA VAL A 48 2.52 77.96 -26.43
C VAL A 48 1.79 76.91 -27.27
N MET A 49 1.61 75.72 -26.73
CA MET A 49 1.03 74.58 -27.46
C MET A 49 -0.50 74.70 -27.64
N ASP A 50 -1.23 75.08 -26.58
CA ASP A 50 -2.70 75.05 -26.56
C ASP A 50 -3.33 76.34 -27.07
N TYR A 51 -2.62 77.48 -27.00
CA TYR A 51 -3.14 78.80 -27.35
C TYR A 51 -2.25 79.58 -28.34
N GLY A 52 -1.22 78.94 -28.89
CA GLY A 52 -0.37 79.52 -29.94
C GLY A 52 0.47 80.73 -29.51
N ILE A 53 0.68 80.91 -28.21
CA ILE A 53 1.36 82.09 -27.66
C ILE A 53 2.87 81.99 -27.87
N SER A 54 3.56 83.11 -28.18
CA SER A 54 5.02 83.09 -28.25
C SER A 54 5.64 82.73 -26.88
N PRO A 55 6.79 82.05 -26.82
CA PRO A 55 7.39 81.62 -25.55
C PRO A 55 7.67 82.78 -24.57
N ASP A 56 8.05 83.95 -25.09
CA ASP A 56 8.34 85.13 -24.27
C ASP A 56 7.05 85.81 -23.77
N ASP A 57 6.03 85.90 -24.62
CA ASP A 57 4.71 86.40 -24.25
C ASP A 57 4.03 85.50 -23.20
N ALA A 58 4.17 84.18 -23.36
CA ALA A 58 3.67 83.19 -22.40
C ALA A 58 4.35 83.34 -21.03
N ARG A 59 5.66 83.60 -20.98
CA ARG A 59 6.38 83.90 -19.71
C ARG A 59 5.87 85.19 -19.08
N GLN A 60 5.69 86.24 -19.88
CA GLN A 60 5.24 87.54 -19.41
C GLN A 60 3.82 87.45 -18.81
N PHE A 61 2.90 86.77 -19.50
CA PHE A 61 1.54 86.53 -19.02
C PHE A 61 1.54 85.67 -17.76
N LEU A 62 2.29 84.56 -17.74
CA LEU A 62 2.35 83.67 -16.59
C LEU A 62 2.90 84.33 -15.35
N ARG A 63 3.85 85.26 -15.47
CA ARG A 63 4.37 85.97 -14.29
C ARG A 63 3.26 86.74 -13.56
N ARG A 64 2.37 87.40 -14.31
CA ARG A 64 1.23 88.12 -13.74
C ARG A 64 0.11 87.16 -13.32
N ALA A 65 -0.21 86.16 -14.14
CA ALA A 65 -1.20 85.14 -13.81
C ALA A 65 -0.83 84.38 -12.52
N ASN A 66 0.45 84.06 -12.31
CA ASN A 66 0.97 83.48 -11.06
C ASN A 66 0.73 84.41 -9.87
N SER A 67 1.02 85.70 -9.99
CA SER A 67 0.78 86.65 -8.91
C SER A 67 -0.70 86.74 -8.52
N MET A 68 -1.59 86.70 -9.52
CA MET A 68 -3.04 86.67 -9.32
C MET A 68 -3.50 85.34 -8.69
N ALA A 69 -2.99 84.20 -9.16
CA ALA A 69 -3.28 82.89 -8.59
C ALA A 69 -2.82 82.80 -7.13
N ILE A 70 -1.64 83.34 -6.79
CA ILE A 70 -1.12 83.42 -5.42
C ILE A 70 -2.03 84.31 -4.57
N TYR A 71 -2.46 85.47 -5.07
CA TYR A 71 -3.36 86.37 -4.36
C TYR A 71 -4.71 85.70 -4.05
N VAL A 72 -5.34 85.07 -5.05
CA VAL A 72 -6.63 84.37 -4.87
C VAL A 72 -6.47 83.16 -3.95
N ARG A 73 -5.39 82.38 -4.10
CA ARG A 73 -5.07 81.27 -3.19
C ARG A 73 -4.90 81.77 -1.75
N ARG A 74 -4.20 82.88 -1.56
CA ARG A 74 -4.00 83.49 -0.25
C ARG A 74 -5.33 83.98 0.33
N GLN A 75 -6.17 84.65 -0.44
CA GLN A 75 -7.51 85.03 0.01
C GLN A 75 -8.38 83.82 0.36
N PHE A 76 -8.31 82.75 -0.43
CA PHE A 76 -9.02 81.51 -0.13
C PHE A 76 -8.52 80.90 1.19
N ILE A 77 -7.20 80.76 1.37
CA ILE A 77 -6.60 80.29 2.62
C ILE A 77 -7.02 81.20 3.80
N GLU A 78 -6.90 82.52 3.65
CA GLU A 78 -7.31 83.48 4.66
C GLU A 78 -8.81 83.40 4.96
N HIS A 79 -9.67 83.17 3.96
CA HIS A 79 -11.12 82.99 4.13
C HIS A 79 -11.47 81.65 4.79
N SER A 80 -10.82 80.56 4.39
CA SER A 80 -10.95 79.25 5.04
C SER A 80 -10.50 79.28 6.49
N LEU A 81 -9.47 80.08 6.81
CA LEU A 81 -8.96 80.32 8.17
C LEU A 81 -9.80 81.34 8.96
N ARG A 82 -10.55 82.25 8.31
CA ARG A 82 -11.34 83.33 8.93
C ARG A 82 -12.86 83.12 8.92
N SER A 83 -13.38 82.04 8.30
CA SER A 83 -14.82 81.76 8.35
C SER A 83 -15.27 81.55 9.79
N ASP A 84 -16.21 82.42 10.18
CA ASP A 84 -16.62 82.70 11.56
C ASP A 84 -17.93 81.96 11.88
N LYS A 85 -17.90 81.25 13.02
CA LYS A 85 -19.00 80.82 13.90
C LYS A 85 -19.90 79.62 13.55
N ALA A 86 -19.88 78.72 14.54
CA ALA A 86 -20.99 77.91 15.06
C ALA A 86 -21.23 76.54 14.41
N GLU A 87 -20.32 75.59 14.63
CA GLU A 87 -20.74 74.21 14.91
C GLU A 87 -20.11 73.78 16.24
N GLY A 88 -20.95 73.15 17.08
CA GLY A 88 -20.71 72.94 18.50
C GLY A 88 -19.48 72.07 18.77
N ALA A 89 -18.72 72.44 19.80
CA ALA A 89 -17.64 71.60 20.31
C ALA A 89 -18.16 70.18 20.57
N GLY A 90 -17.65 69.21 19.81
CA GLY A 90 -17.84 67.79 20.09
C GLY A 90 -17.47 67.43 21.54
N PRO A 91 -17.95 66.29 22.05
CA PRO A 91 -17.81 65.91 23.46
C PRO A 91 -16.34 65.88 23.88
N ARG A 92 -16.00 66.76 24.84
CA ARG A 92 -14.67 66.92 25.43
C ARG A 92 -14.28 65.65 26.19
N SER A 93 -13.31 64.89 25.69
CA SER A 93 -12.91 63.61 26.28
C SER A 93 -11.60 63.75 27.07
N GLY A 94 -11.62 63.38 28.36
CA GLY A 94 -10.41 63.12 29.16
C GLY A 94 -10.37 63.80 30.53
N LEU A 95 -9.70 63.16 31.50
CA LEU A 95 -9.52 63.61 32.90
C LEU A 95 -8.91 65.02 33.04
N LEU A 96 -8.11 65.46 32.07
CA LEU A 96 -7.50 66.79 32.06
C LEU A 96 -8.47 67.92 31.68
N SER A 97 -9.65 67.61 31.14
CA SER A 97 -10.71 68.60 30.86
C SER A 97 -11.41 69.11 32.14
N MET A 98 -11.19 68.45 33.28
CA MET A 98 -11.76 68.80 34.59
C MET A 98 -10.93 69.84 35.37
N VAL A 99 -9.72 70.20 34.91
CA VAL A 99 -8.85 71.20 35.56
C VAL A 99 -8.84 72.48 34.72
N ASN A 100 -9.02 73.64 35.38
CA ASN A 100 -8.96 74.93 34.70
C ASN A 100 -7.50 75.34 34.42
N GLY A 101 -7.02 74.99 33.24
CA GLY A 101 -5.73 75.44 32.68
C GLY A 101 -5.79 75.64 31.15
N PRO A 102 -4.73 76.20 30.55
CA PRO A 102 -4.62 76.27 29.09
C PRO A 102 -4.48 74.86 28.51
N SER A 103 -5.51 74.40 27.78
CA SER A 103 -5.44 73.18 26.97
C SER A 103 -5.28 73.55 25.50
N PHE A 104 -4.65 72.67 24.72
CA PHE A 104 -4.43 72.86 23.28
C PHE A 104 -5.74 73.20 22.55
N GLU A 105 -6.82 72.50 22.88
CA GLU A 105 -8.16 72.70 22.33
C GLU A 105 -8.75 74.09 22.67
N ARG A 106 -8.46 74.63 23.86
CA ARG A 106 -8.90 75.97 24.30
C ARG A 106 -8.08 77.10 23.67
N LEU A 107 -6.80 76.85 23.40
CA LEU A 107 -5.88 77.85 22.86
C LEU A 107 -6.01 78.00 21.34
N PHE A 108 -6.27 76.90 20.63
CA PHE A 108 -6.14 76.87 19.17
C PHE A 108 -7.43 76.51 18.42
N SER A 109 -8.50 76.09 19.12
CA SER A 109 -9.82 75.76 18.54
C SER A 109 -9.73 74.97 17.21
N PRO A 110 -8.98 73.84 17.17
CA PRO A 110 -8.77 73.10 15.93
C PRO A 110 -10.10 72.51 15.43
N ARG A 111 -10.34 72.60 14.12
CA ARG A 111 -11.53 72.04 13.48
C ARG A 111 -11.37 70.53 13.32
N PHE A 112 -11.50 69.77 14.41
CA PHE A 112 -11.36 68.32 14.40
C PHE A 112 -12.30 67.63 13.39
N ASP A 113 -13.50 68.17 13.16
CA ASP A 113 -14.44 67.66 12.15
C ASP A 113 -13.93 67.79 10.70
N SER A 114 -12.89 68.60 10.48
CA SER A 114 -12.19 68.77 9.19
C SER A 114 -10.82 68.11 9.15
N LEU A 115 -10.43 67.41 10.22
CA LEU A 115 -9.19 66.66 10.32
C LEU A 115 -9.50 65.17 10.22
N CYS A 116 -8.60 64.41 9.62
CA CYS A 116 -8.67 62.97 9.59
C CYS A 116 -7.50 62.37 10.40
N PRO A 117 -7.63 61.13 10.88
CA PRO A 117 -6.50 60.39 11.46
C PRO A 117 -5.30 60.34 10.49
N PRO A 118 -4.05 60.25 10.99
CA PRO A 118 -2.86 60.23 10.14
C PRO A 118 -2.86 59.10 9.09
N ASP A 119 -3.45 57.94 9.42
CA ASP A 119 -3.53 56.76 8.54
C ASP A 119 -4.80 56.71 7.68
N ALA A 120 -5.64 57.76 7.76
CA ALA A 120 -6.85 57.85 6.97
C ALA A 120 -6.54 58.10 5.49
N LEU A 121 -7.35 57.53 4.61
CA LEU A 121 -7.12 57.58 3.16
C LEU A 121 -7.22 59.02 2.64
N GLU A 122 -8.14 59.80 3.20
CA GLU A 122 -8.41 61.21 2.89
C GLU A 122 -7.35 62.18 3.43
N SER A 123 -6.35 61.69 4.17
CA SER A 123 -5.23 62.52 4.61
C SER A 123 -4.47 63.08 3.41
N LEU A 124 -4.19 64.38 3.43
CA LEU A 124 -3.42 65.07 2.40
C LEU A 124 -1.97 64.60 2.32
N ALA A 125 -1.50 63.91 3.36
CA ALA A 125 -0.18 63.29 3.43
C ALA A 125 -0.24 61.75 3.30
N SER A 126 -1.38 61.18 2.92
CA SER A 126 -1.52 59.74 2.76
C SER A 126 -0.77 59.22 1.52
N PRO A 127 -0.41 57.93 1.49
CA PRO A 127 0.08 57.29 0.27
C PRO A 127 -0.89 57.43 -0.91
N VAL A 128 -2.20 57.52 -0.64
CA VAL A 128 -3.24 57.74 -1.66
C VAL A 128 -3.12 59.12 -2.29
N ALA A 129 -2.97 60.17 -1.47
CA ALA A 129 -2.78 61.52 -1.98
C ALA A 129 -1.53 61.61 -2.87
N TYR A 130 -0.45 60.93 -2.48
CA TYR A 130 0.76 60.82 -3.28
C TYR A 130 0.54 60.05 -4.59
N LEU A 131 -0.15 58.91 -4.57
CA LEU A 131 -0.48 58.11 -5.76
C LEU A 131 -1.30 58.92 -6.78
N ILE A 132 -2.32 59.65 -6.32
CA ILE A 132 -3.16 60.49 -7.20
C ILE A 132 -2.35 61.61 -7.84
N GLU A 133 -1.43 62.23 -7.09
CA GLU A 133 -0.55 63.24 -7.64
C GLU A 133 0.39 62.67 -8.71
N LEU A 134 0.94 61.45 -8.50
CA LEU A 134 1.74 60.75 -9.50
C LEU A 134 0.94 60.44 -10.77
N LEU A 135 -0.29 59.93 -10.65
CA LEU A 135 -1.15 59.65 -11.80
C LEU A 135 -1.45 60.91 -12.60
N ARG A 136 -1.80 62.02 -11.93
CA ARG A 136 -2.01 63.33 -12.58
C ARG A 136 -0.75 63.83 -13.27
N TRP A 137 0.41 63.62 -12.66
CA TRP A 137 1.69 64.04 -13.22
C TRP A 137 2.02 63.28 -14.51
N ILE A 138 1.81 61.95 -14.53
CA ILE A 138 2.01 61.12 -15.71
C ILE A 138 1.09 61.56 -16.85
N GLU A 139 -0.22 61.70 -16.58
CA GLU A 139 -1.22 62.10 -17.57
C GLU A 139 -0.90 63.50 -18.16
N LYS A 140 -0.66 64.49 -17.29
CA LYS A 140 -0.50 65.89 -17.71
C LYS A 140 0.87 66.24 -18.26
N ARG A 141 1.95 65.52 -17.90
CA ARG A 141 3.33 65.91 -18.25
C ARG A 141 4.11 64.89 -19.08
N ILE A 142 3.74 63.61 -19.05
CA ILE A 142 4.42 62.58 -19.85
C ILE A 142 3.57 62.22 -21.07
N GLU A 143 2.33 61.81 -20.84
CA GLU A 143 1.45 61.29 -21.90
C GLU A 143 0.92 62.39 -22.81
N SER A 144 0.74 63.61 -22.31
CA SER A 144 0.28 64.79 -23.06
C SER A 144 1.26 65.31 -24.14
N LEU A 145 2.53 64.88 -24.11
CA LEU A 145 3.53 65.30 -25.11
C LEU A 145 3.21 64.67 -26.49
N PRO A 146 3.64 65.26 -27.63
CA PRO A 146 3.41 64.69 -28.97
C PRO A 146 4.00 63.28 -29.14
N ASN A 147 3.31 62.39 -29.85
CA ASN A 147 3.71 61.00 -30.04
C ASN A 147 4.75 60.86 -31.17
N THR A 148 5.96 60.36 -30.85
CA THR A 148 7.03 60.07 -31.83
C THR A 148 7.00 58.64 -32.37
N GLY A 149 5.92 57.89 -32.14
CA GLY A 149 5.69 56.54 -32.67
C GLY A 149 5.98 55.39 -31.70
N ASN A 150 6.63 55.64 -30.56
CA ASN A 150 7.05 54.62 -29.57
C ASN A 150 6.49 54.84 -28.16
N LYS A 151 5.44 55.65 -27.96
CA LYS A 151 4.89 55.88 -26.62
C LYS A 151 4.04 54.71 -26.13
N LEU A 152 4.42 54.14 -24.98
CA LEU A 152 3.67 53.10 -24.27
C LEU A 152 2.96 53.72 -23.05
N PRO A 153 1.66 54.07 -23.16
CA PRO A 153 0.92 54.69 -22.04
C PRO A 153 0.89 53.77 -20.82
N LEU A 154 0.82 54.35 -19.62
CA LEU A 154 0.78 53.61 -18.36
C LEU A 154 -0.37 52.61 -18.35
N HIS A 155 -1.56 53.05 -18.77
CA HIS A 155 -2.72 52.16 -18.82
C HIS A 155 -2.55 51.02 -19.84
N GLY A 156 -1.85 51.27 -20.95
CA GLY A 156 -1.55 50.21 -21.93
C GLY A 156 -0.58 49.15 -21.41
N ARG A 157 0.33 49.52 -20.50
CA ARG A 157 1.29 48.59 -19.86
C ARG A 157 0.72 47.87 -18.65
N ARG A 158 -0.22 48.50 -17.94
CA ARG A 158 -0.82 48.05 -16.68
C ARG A 158 -2.32 48.34 -16.71
N GLN A 159 -3.04 47.44 -17.37
CA GLN A 159 -4.50 47.57 -17.54
C GLN A 159 -5.25 47.31 -16.23
N ASP A 160 -4.62 46.64 -15.27
CA ASP A 160 -5.11 46.36 -13.92
C ASP A 160 -5.16 47.59 -13.01
N LEU A 161 -4.32 48.60 -13.22
CA LEU A 161 -4.13 49.69 -12.24
C LEU A 161 -5.35 50.60 -12.05
N LYS A 162 -6.07 50.94 -13.14
CA LYS A 162 -7.23 51.86 -13.06
C LYS A 162 -8.46 51.23 -12.39
N PRO A 163 -8.76 49.93 -12.60
CA PRO A 163 -9.84 49.24 -11.89
C PRO A 163 -9.63 49.01 -10.38
N LEU A 164 -8.41 49.12 -9.86
CA LEU A 164 -8.13 48.84 -8.44
C LEU A 164 -8.87 49.82 -7.51
N ALA A 165 -9.60 49.27 -6.54
CA ALA A 165 -10.22 50.05 -5.48
C ALA A 165 -9.14 50.56 -4.51
N VAL A 166 -9.21 51.84 -4.16
CA VAL A 166 -8.34 52.42 -3.13
C VAL A 166 -9.10 52.43 -1.82
N ASP A 167 -8.88 51.39 -1.02
CA ASP A 167 -9.45 51.24 0.33
C ASP A 167 -8.36 51.05 1.39
N PHE A 168 -8.77 50.93 2.65
CA PHE A 168 -7.84 50.82 3.78
C PHE A 168 -6.99 49.54 3.69
N ASN A 169 -7.58 48.42 3.24
CA ASN A 169 -6.87 47.17 3.09
C ASN A 169 -5.88 47.24 1.92
N ALA A 170 -6.22 47.87 0.81
CA ALA A 170 -5.34 48.03 -0.35
C ALA A 170 -4.09 48.86 -0.04
N VAL A 171 -4.19 49.84 0.88
CA VAL A 171 -3.05 50.70 1.26
C VAL A 171 -2.19 50.09 2.36
N HIS A 172 -2.78 49.41 3.33
CA HIS A 172 -2.10 49.02 4.56
C HIS A 172 -1.89 47.50 4.75
N ARG A 173 -2.61 46.64 4.02
CA ARG A 173 -2.43 45.18 4.12
C ARG A 173 -1.13 44.77 3.44
N SER A 174 -0.28 44.06 4.17
CA SER A 174 0.88 43.41 3.57
C SER A 174 0.45 42.23 2.69
N VAL A 175 0.95 42.19 1.46
CA VAL A 175 0.72 41.13 0.47
C VAL A 175 2.06 40.73 -0.18
N SER A 176 2.17 39.48 -0.64
CA SER A 176 3.37 39.03 -1.35
C SER A 176 3.50 39.72 -2.71
N SER A 177 4.73 39.97 -3.15
CA SER A 177 4.96 40.49 -4.51
C SER A 177 4.46 39.52 -5.59
N VAL A 178 4.44 38.21 -5.31
CA VAL A 178 3.91 37.19 -6.25
C VAL A 178 2.39 37.34 -6.39
N ASP A 179 1.68 37.55 -5.28
CA ASP A 179 0.22 37.77 -5.26
C ASP A 179 -0.18 39.06 -5.99
N ILE A 180 0.76 39.97 -6.24
CA ILE A 180 0.57 41.14 -7.10
C ILE A 180 0.91 40.79 -8.55
N ILE A 181 2.06 40.17 -8.79
CA ILE A 181 2.57 39.91 -10.15
C ILE A 181 1.67 38.96 -10.92
N VAL A 182 1.18 37.88 -10.30
CA VAL A 182 0.36 36.87 -10.98
C VAL A 182 -0.95 37.48 -11.51
N PRO A 183 -1.80 38.14 -10.70
CA PRO A 183 -3.00 38.79 -11.22
C PRO A 183 -2.74 39.84 -12.29
N VAL A 184 -1.60 40.55 -12.20
CA VAL A 184 -1.18 41.51 -13.24
C VAL A 184 -0.92 40.80 -14.57
N LEU A 185 -0.17 39.69 -14.56
CA LEU A 185 0.09 38.90 -15.75
C LEU A 185 -1.18 38.26 -16.30
N GLU A 186 -2.04 37.70 -15.45
CA GLU A 186 -3.31 37.12 -15.86
C GLU A 186 -4.22 38.14 -16.54
N THR A 187 -4.34 39.33 -15.94
CA THR A 187 -5.14 40.44 -16.50
C THR A 187 -4.60 40.85 -17.86
N PHE A 188 -3.26 40.94 -17.99
CA PHE A 188 -2.61 41.29 -19.24
C PHE A 188 -2.87 40.24 -20.34
N ILE A 189 -2.75 38.95 -20.01
CA ILE A 189 -2.99 37.85 -20.96
C ILE A 189 -4.46 37.82 -21.40
N LYS A 190 -5.41 37.90 -20.45
CA LYS A 190 -6.86 37.91 -20.74
C LYS A 190 -7.24 39.04 -21.68
N LYS A 191 -6.74 40.26 -21.40
CA LYS A 191 -7.04 41.45 -22.20
C LYS A 191 -6.42 41.39 -23.59
N TYR A 192 -5.21 40.87 -23.71
CA TYR A 192 -4.57 40.65 -25.00
C TYR A 192 -5.36 39.70 -25.90
N GLY A 193 -5.92 38.61 -25.34
CA GLY A 193 -6.80 37.68 -26.06
C GLY A 193 -8.12 38.31 -26.49
N GLU A 194 -8.73 39.13 -25.63
CA GLU A 194 -9.94 39.93 -25.96
C GLU A 194 -9.70 40.86 -27.15
N ASP A 195 -8.58 41.59 -27.17
CA ASP A 195 -8.22 42.55 -28.22
C ASP A 195 -7.98 41.90 -29.59
N LYS A 196 -7.59 40.61 -29.62
CA LYS A 196 -7.40 39.83 -30.86
C LYS A 196 -8.67 39.14 -31.37
N GLY A 197 -9.81 39.28 -30.68
CA GLY A 197 -11.09 38.72 -31.10
C GLY A 197 -11.21 37.19 -30.92
N ASN A 198 -10.30 36.58 -30.15
CA ASN A 198 -10.22 35.13 -29.96
C ASN A 198 -10.81 34.75 -28.59
N ARG A 199 -12.14 34.55 -28.52
CA ARG A 199 -12.84 34.25 -27.24
C ARG A 199 -12.44 32.90 -26.61
N ASP A 200 -11.84 31.99 -27.37
CA ASP A 200 -11.36 30.69 -26.89
C ASP A 200 -10.05 30.82 -26.08
N GLU A 201 -9.31 31.94 -26.17
CA GLU A 201 -8.16 32.28 -25.32
C GLU A 201 -8.56 32.76 -23.90
N ALA A 202 -9.86 32.74 -23.56
CA ALA A 202 -10.34 33.13 -22.23
C ALA A 202 -10.00 32.11 -21.12
N ASP A 203 -9.68 30.87 -21.49
CA ASP A 203 -9.17 29.85 -20.57
C ASP A 203 -7.63 29.88 -20.53
N LEU A 204 -7.10 30.66 -19.58
CA LEU A 204 -5.66 30.84 -19.37
C LEU A 204 -4.94 29.49 -19.17
N GLU A 205 -5.57 28.55 -18.48
CA GLU A 205 -4.95 27.23 -18.23
C GLU A 205 -4.77 26.48 -19.54
N GLN A 206 -5.80 26.44 -20.38
CA GLN A 206 -5.71 25.82 -21.70
C GLN A 206 -4.63 26.47 -22.58
N ALA A 207 -4.53 27.80 -22.56
CA ALA A 207 -3.49 28.52 -23.30
C ALA A 207 -2.07 28.15 -22.82
N MET A 208 -1.87 27.95 -21.52
CA MET A 208 -0.58 27.54 -20.95
C MET A 208 -0.22 26.07 -21.23
N ILE A 209 -1.25 25.22 -21.41
CA ILE A 209 -1.10 23.83 -21.84
C ILE A 209 -0.71 23.76 -23.33
N ASP A 210 -1.35 24.56 -24.19
CA ASP A 210 -1.13 24.50 -25.63
C ASP A 210 0.16 25.21 -26.07
N ALA A 211 0.59 26.21 -25.30
CA ALA A 211 1.82 26.94 -25.56
C ALA A 211 3.05 26.03 -25.41
N ARG A 212 3.94 26.08 -26.40
CA ARG A 212 5.22 25.33 -26.39
C ARG A 212 6.45 26.24 -26.32
N TYR A 213 6.30 27.50 -26.72
CA TYR A 213 7.33 28.53 -26.58
C TYR A 213 6.84 29.60 -25.60
N PRO A 214 7.67 30.05 -24.64
CA PRO A 214 9.08 29.67 -24.43
C PRO A 214 9.27 28.24 -23.90
N ASN A 215 10.50 27.70 -24.01
CA ASN A 215 10.88 26.30 -23.69
C ASN A 215 10.53 25.78 -22.28
N GLY A 216 10.04 26.63 -21.36
CA GLY A 216 9.53 26.19 -20.05
C GLY A 216 8.10 25.63 -20.08
N LEU A 217 7.39 25.73 -21.21
CA LEU A 217 6.02 25.25 -21.41
C LEU A 217 6.03 23.90 -22.16
N PRO A 218 4.99 23.04 -22.01
CA PRO A 218 3.66 23.31 -21.42
C PRO A 218 3.64 23.35 -19.89
N TYR A 219 2.73 24.15 -19.34
CA TYR A 219 2.48 24.22 -17.89
C TYR A 219 1.09 23.69 -17.57
N TYR A 220 1.01 22.77 -16.60
CA TYR A 220 -0.25 22.18 -16.15
C TYR A 220 -0.33 22.22 -14.63
N GLN A 221 -1.18 23.11 -14.11
CA GLN A 221 -1.22 23.43 -12.69
C GLN A 221 -1.52 22.21 -11.83
N HIS A 222 -2.50 21.38 -12.20
CA HIS A 222 -2.89 20.21 -11.40
C HIS A 222 -1.73 19.21 -11.22
N TRP A 223 -0.92 18.98 -12.25
CA TRP A 223 0.28 18.15 -12.10
C TRP A 223 1.32 18.78 -11.18
N VAL A 224 1.58 20.08 -11.35
CA VAL A 224 2.55 20.80 -10.51
C VAL A 224 2.12 20.76 -9.05
N THR A 225 0.82 20.91 -8.75
CA THR A 225 0.28 20.73 -7.40
C THR A 225 0.54 19.32 -6.90
N LEU A 226 0.16 18.27 -7.64
CA LEU A 226 0.35 16.88 -7.24
C LEU A 226 1.83 16.53 -6.98
N ASP A 227 2.72 16.91 -7.88
CA ASP A 227 4.16 16.68 -7.74
C ASP A 227 4.75 17.49 -6.56
N ALA A 228 4.25 18.70 -6.30
CA ALA A 228 4.65 19.49 -5.13
C ALA A 228 4.17 18.86 -3.81
N VAL A 229 2.90 18.46 -3.71
CA VAL A 229 2.34 17.81 -2.50
C VAL A 229 3.04 16.48 -2.24
N THR A 230 3.18 15.61 -3.25
CA THR A 230 3.86 14.33 -3.07
C THR A 230 5.33 14.51 -2.68
N ARG A 231 6.04 15.49 -3.28
CA ARG A 231 7.41 15.84 -2.89
C ARG A 231 7.51 16.39 -1.48
N HIS A 232 6.51 17.12 -0.99
CA HIS A 232 6.48 17.59 0.41
C HIS A 232 6.57 16.43 1.41
N HIS A 233 6.00 15.28 1.06
CA HIS A 233 6.09 14.04 1.84
C HIS A 233 7.29 13.15 1.48
N GLY A 234 8.23 13.61 0.64
CA GLY A 234 9.37 12.79 0.20
C GLY A 234 8.98 11.63 -0.73
N LEU A 235 7.83 11.74 -1.40
CA LEU A 235 7.30 10.73 -2.32
C LEU A 235 7.16 11.32 -3.75
N SER A 236 6.74 10.48 -4.68
CA SER A 236 6.30 10.84 -6.03
C SER A 236 4.90 10.29 -6.28
N VAL A 237 4.19 10.83 -7.28
CA VAL A 237 2.89 10.29 -7.73
C VAL A 237 3.00 8.80 -8.10
N GLY A 238 4.14 8.36 -8.64
CA GLY A 238 4.37 6.95 -8.95
C GLY A 238 4.45 6.05 -7.71
N ASN A 239 4.89 6.55 -6.56
CA ASN A 239 4.84 5.78 -5.31
C ASN A 239 3.40 5.47 -4.91
N PHE A 240 2.47 6.43 -5.06
CA PHE A 240 1.05 6.20 -4.82
C PHE A 240 0.49 5.15 -5.76
N ALA A 241 0.85 5.22 -7.06
CA ALA A 241 0.41 4.24 -8.04
C ALA A 241 0.86 2.81 -7.70
N HIS A 242 2.10 2.62 -7.26
CA HIS A 242 2.55 1.31 -6.76
C HIS A 242 1.81 0.89 -5.48
N MET A 243 1.58 1.82 -4.55
CA MET A 243 0.99 1.52 -3.24
C MET A 243 -0.50 1.18 -3.28
N VAL A 244 -1.22 1.58 -4.34
CA VAL A 244 -2.65 1.26 -4.52
C VAL A 244 -2.90 0.05 -5.43
N ASP A 245 -1.87 -0.45 -6.10
CA ASP A 245 -1.95 -1.61 -6.97
C ASP A 245 -2.00 -2.91 -6.16
N ILE A 246 -2.96 -3.77 -6.45
CA ILE A 246 -3.15 -5.08 -5.80
C ILE A 246 -2.06 -6.09 -6.16
N SER A 247 -1.44 -5.96 -7.34
CA SER A 247 -0.39 -6.85 -7.82
C SER A 247 0.99 -6.52 -7.23
N PHE A 248 1.13 -5.37 -6.57
CA PHE A 248 2.36 -4.96 -5.92
C PHE A 248 2.57 -5.73 -4.59
N PRO A 249 3.79 -6.20 -4.29
CA PRO A 249 5.03 -5.95 -5.01
C PRO A 249 5.28 -6.92 -6.17
N TYR A 250 5.76 -6.37 -7.29
CA TYR A 250 5.88 -7.14 -8.54
C TYR A 250 6.95 -8.22 -8.53
N PHE A 251 7.88 -8.22 -7.56
CA PHE A 251 8.89 -9.28 -7.45
C PHE A 251 8.29 -10.67 -7.11
N LEU A 252 6.99 -10.72 -6.76
CA LEU A 252 6.24 -11.95 -6.55
C LEU A 252 5.61 -12.52 -7.85
N GLN A 253 5.72 -11.79 -8.96
CA GLN A 253 5.18 -12.16 -10.26
C GLN A 253 6.31 -12.65 -11.17
N ASP A 254 6.06 -13.68 -11.99
CA ASP A 254 7.08 -14.29 -12.86
C ASP A 254 7.77 -13.30 -13.81
N GLN A 255 7.03 -12.28 -14.27
CA GLN A 255 7.52 -11.26 -15.21
C GLN A 255 7.98 -9.98 -14.53
N ALA A 256 7.98 -9.93 -13.18
CA ALA A 256 8.26 -8.73 -12.41
C ALA A 256 7.39 -7.52 -12.79
N TRP A 257 6.17 -7.72 -13.30
CA TRP A 257 5.40 -6.67 -13.97
C TRP A 257 3.88 -6.79 -13.86
N ASP A 258 3.23 -5.64 -13.94
CA ASP A 258 1.80 -5.47 -14.22
C ASP A 258 1.60 -4.23 -15.13
N ASN A 259 0.46 -4.10 -15.80
CA ASN A 259 0.09 -2.91 -16.58
C ASN A 259 0.17 -1.62 -15.74
N ASP A 260 -0.07 -1.73 -14.43
CA ASP A 260 -0.05 -0.61 -13.50
C ASP A 260 1.39 -0.19 -13.11
N ALA A 261 2.36 -1.08 -13.24
CA ALA A 261 3.77 -0.75 -13.06
C ALA A 261 4.25 0.30 -14.10
N ALA A 262 3.73 0.24 -15.33
CA ALA A 262 4.05 1.18 -16.40
C ALA A 262 3.63 2.62 -16.03
N ARG A 263 2.37 2.78 -15.59
CA ARG A 263 1.83 4.09 -15.19
C ARG A 263 2.63 4.66 -14.03
N ALA A 264 2.98 3.82 -13.07
CA ALA A 264 3.73 4.22 -11.90
C ALA A 264 5.13 4.72 -12.29
N LEU A 265 5.86 4.00 -13.15
CA LEU A 265 7.14 4.47 -13.68
C LEU A 265 6.98 5.78 -14.47
N ALA A 266 5.96 5.91 -15.31
CA ALA A 266 5.68 7.16 -16.01
C ALA A 266 5.50 8.35 -15.05
N HIS A 267 4.82 8.14 -13.92
CA HIS A 267 4.61 9.19 -12.90
C HIS A 267 5.85 9.45 -12.03
N THR A 268 6.69 8.42 -11.77
CA THR A 268 7.98 8.62 -11.07
C THR A 268 8.97 9.45 -11.89
N SER A 269 8.78 9.59 -13.21
CA SER A 269 9.64 10.46 -14.05
C SER A 269 9.56 11.94 -13.67
N ARG A 270 8.55 12.32 -12.87
CA ARG A 270 8.19 13.70 -12.50
C ARG A 270 7.77 14.60 -13.66
N LEU A 271 7.62 14.02 -14.86
CA LEU A 271 7.12 14.71 -16.04
C LEU A 271 5.57 14.67 -16.05
N GLY A 272 4.96 15.84 -16.20
CA GLY A 272 3.51 15.97 -16.32
C GLY A 272 2.98 15.33 -17.60
N PRO A 273 1.68 15.01 -17.67
CA PRO A 273 1.11 14.27 -18.79
C PRO A 273 1.31 14.97 -20.14
N TYR A 274 1.22 16.30 -20.19
CA TYR A 274 1.50 17.10 -21.40
C TYR A 274 2.99 17.19 -21.75
N GLN A 275 3.88 17.16 -20.75
CA GLN A 275 5.32 17.09 -20.99
C GLN A 275 5.69 15.72 -21.60
N ARG A 276 5.14 14.63 -21.04
CA ARG A 276 5.31 13.28 -21.61
C ARG A 276 4.77 13.21 -23.03
N GLN A 277 3.57 13.74 -23.28
CA GLN A 277 2.97 13.78 -24.62
C GLN A 277 3.84 14.55 -25.63
N LEU A 278 4.42 15.68 -25.24
CA LEU A 278 5.34 16.45 -26.10
C LEU A 278 6.60 15.62 -26.43
N LEU A 279 7.13 14.86 -25.48
CA LEU A 279 8.30 14.02 -25.71
C LEU A 279 8.00 12.82 -26.60
N THR A 280 6.79 12.24 -26.52
CA THR A 280 6.42 11.01 -27.24
C THR A 280 5.68 11.23 -28.55
N GLU A 281 5.38 12.48 -28.93
CA GLU A 281 4.67 12.78 -30.17
C GLU A 281 5.40 12.29 -31.42
N ASN A 282 4.65 11.96 -32.48
CA ASN A 282 5.26 11.59 -33.75
C ASN A 282 6.10 12.75 -34.32
N PRO A 283 7.24 12.47 -34.98
CA PRO A 283 8.04 13.51 -35.63
C PRO A 283 7.18 14.33 -36.61
N PRO A 284 7.31 15.66 -36.60
CA PRO A 284 6.54 16.52 -37.50
C PRO A 284 6.92 16.25 -38.97
N ALA A 285 5.98 16.45 -39.88
CA ALA A 285 6.28 16.37 -41.30
C ALA A 285 7.14 17.58 -41.72
N PHE A 286 8.18 17.34 -42.53
CA PHE A 286 9.06 18.41 -43.03
C PHE A 286 8.32 19.51 -43.83
N ALA A 287 7.19 19.15 -44.44
CA ALA A 287 6.31 20.12 -45.12
C ALA A 287 5.79 21.20 -44.17
N ASP A 288 5.57 20.87 -42.89
CA ASP A 288 4.98 21.74 -41.86
C ASP A 288 6.04 22.49 -41.02
N ARG A 289 7.30 22.54 -41.50
CA ARG A 289 8.44 23.07 -40.74
C ARG A 289 8.24 24.51 -40.24
N GLU A 290 7.57 25.36 -41.02
CA GLU A 290 7.32 26.76 -40.64
C GLU A 290 6.40 26.83 -39.40
N GLY A 291 5.31 26.06 -39.42
CA GLY A 291 4.42 25.92 -38.27
C GLY A 291 5.06 25.21 -37.09
N PHE A 292 6.01 24.30 -37.32
CA PHE A 292 6.80 23.68 -36.25
C PHE A 292 7.72 24.70 -35.55
N TYR A 293 8.49 25.49 -36.31
CA TYR A 293 9.43 26.48 -35.74
C TYR A 293 8.71 27.65 -35.07
N ALA A 294 7.58 28.11 -35.63
CA ALA A 294 6.71 29.09 -35.00
C ALA A 294 6.25 28.62 -33.61
N ARG A 295 5.67 27.41 -33.53
CA ARG A 295 5.14 26.86 -32.28
C ARG A 295 6.21 26.57 -31.23
N ASN A 296 7.35 26.02 -31.63
CA ASN A 296 8.34 25.46 -30.69
C ASN A 296 9.50 26.41 -30.36
N PHE A 297 9.84 27.34 -31.25
CA PHE A 297 10.94 28.30 -31.09
C PHE A 297 10.50 29.77 -31.15
N GLY A 298 9.21 30.05 -31.36
CA GLY A 298 8.68 31.42 -31.51
C GLY A 298 9.25 32.14 -32.73
N ALA A 299 9.61 31.40 -33.78
CA ALA A 299 10.27 31.93 -34.97
C ALA A 299 9.31 31.96 -36.17
N ASP A 300 8.55 33.05 -36.29
CA ASP A 300 7.49 33.21 -37.28
C ASP A 300 7.99 33.77 -38.63
N GLY A 301 7.17 33.59 -39.68
CA GLY A 301 7.41 34.14 -41.01
C GLY A 301 8.69 33.61 -41.64
N VAL A 302 9.69 34.46 -41.86
CA VAL A 302 11.00 34.07 -42.41
C VAL A 302 12.08 33.91 -41.33
N THR A 303 11.78 34.24 -40.07
CA THR A 303 12.79 34.32 -39.01
C THR A 303 13.33 32.95 -38.58
N TRP A 304 12.59 31.87 -38.81
CA TRP A 304 13.05 30.50 -38.53
C TRP A 304 14.32 30.12 -39.33
N GLN A 305 14.59 30.76 -40.47
CA GLN A 305 15.83 30.55 -41.23
C GLN A 305 17.08 31.00 -40.44
N ASN A 306 16.89 31.94 -39.50
CA ASN A 306 17.94 32.42 -38.61
C ASN A 306 18.23 31.46 -37.45
N LEU A 307 17.49 30.35 -37.27
CA LEU A 307 17.79 29.34 -36.25
C LEU A 307 19.15 28.66 -36.45
N SER A 308 19.72 28.75 -37.66
CA SER A 308 21.10 28.34 -37.90
C SER A 308 22.13 29.29 -37.27
N GLN A 309 21.76 30.52 -36.92
CA GLN A 309 22.67 31.51 -36.32
C GLN A 309 22.73 31.32 -34.81
N VAL A 310 23.94 31.14 -34.26
CA VAL A 310 24.16 30.86 -32.84
C VAL A 310 23.52 31.90 -31.92
N PRO A 311 23.65 33.24 -32.16
CA PRO A 311 23.03 34.23 -31.28
C PRO A 311 21.49 34.12 -31.25
N PHE A 312 20.86 33.91 -32.42
CA PHE A 312 19.42 33.78 -32.52
C PHE A 312 18.93 32.48 -31.90
N PHE A 313 19.62 31.36 -32.14
CA PHE A 313 19.30 30.08 -31.51
C PHE A 313 19.43 30.14 -29.99
N GLY A 314 20.50 30.75 -29.47
CA GLY A 314 20.72 30.97 -28.04
C GLY A 314 19.59 31.80 -27.40
N GLU A 315 19.18 32.89 -28.05
CA GLU A 315 18.05 33.73 -27.59
C GLU A 315 16.74 32.93 -27.50
N ARG A 316 16.41 32.15 -28.54
CA ARG A 316 15.18 31.35 -28.57
C ARG A 316 15.20 30.18 -27.60
N THR A 317 16.37 29.63 -27.29
CA THR A 317 16.50 28.46 -26.41
C THR A 317 16.88 28.79 -24.98
N LYS A 318 17.20 30.06 -24.69
CA LYS A 318 17.79 30.54 -23.42
C LYS A 318 19.13 29.88 -23.07
N LEU A 319 19.85 29.36 -24.07
CA LEU A 319 21.19 28.83 -23.88
C LEU A 319 22.24 29.93 -24.01
N ASP A 320 23.18 29.95 -23.08
CA ASP A 320 24.42 30.67 -23.20
C ASP A 320 25.44 29.87 -24.05
N THR A 321 26.63 30.44 -24.26
CA THR A 321 27.66 29.78 -25.08
C THR A 321 28.13 28.44 -24.50
N PRO A 322 28.45 28.33 -23.19
CA PRO A 322 28.78 27.04 -22.58
C PRO A 322 27.64 26.01 -22.70
N GLY A 323 26.39 26.42 -22.46
CA GLY A 323 25.22 25.55 -22.60
C GLY A 323 25.05 25.02 -24.03
N LEU A 324 25.28 25.85 -25.04
CA LEU A 324 25.26 25.41 -26.44
C LEU A 324 26.42 24.46 -26.78
N GLU A 325 27.63 24.77 -26.31
CA GLU A 325 28.79 23.88 -26.52
C GLU A 325 28.59 22.52 -25.83
N ALA A 326 27.94 22.50 -24.67
CA ALA A 326 27.57 21.29 -23.96
C ALA A 326 26.49 20.49 -24.70
N LEU A 327 25.43 21.15 -25.20
CA LEU A 327 24.37 20.50 -25.99
C LEU A 327 24.95 19.80 -27.23
N LEU A 328 25.91 20.43 -27.89
CA LEU A 328 26.52 19.94 -29.13
C LEU A 328 27.75 19.05 -28.88
N SER A 329 28.21 18.95 -27.64
CA SER A 329 29.45 18.24 -27.25
C SER A 329 30.63 18.65 -28.12
N VAL A 330 30.92 19.95 -28.16
CA VAL A 330 32.04 20.54 -28.91
C VAL A 330 33.00 21.28 -27.99
N ARG A 331 34.21 21.60 -28.49
CA ARG A 331 35.25 22.35 -27.76
C ARG A 331 35.57 21.69 -26.41
N SER A 332 35.42 22.40 -25.29
CA SER A 332 35.69 21.90 -23.94
C SER A 332 34.84 20.69 -23.55
N PHE A 333 33.74 20.46 -24.27
CA PHE A 333 32.82 19.35 -24.07
C PHE A 333 32.91 18.27 -25.16
N ALA A 334 33.91 18.34 -26.03
CA ALA A 334 34.14 17.36 -27.08
C ALA A 334 34.42 15.96 -26.50
N PRO A 335 33.83 14.90 -27.07
CA PRO A 335 34.12 13.54 -26.66
C PRO A 335 35.54 13.14 -27.06
N VAL A 336 36.20 12.40 -26.17
CA VAL A 336 37.58 11.92 -26.37
C VAL A 336 37.58 10.40 -26.31
N ARG A 337 38.12 9.75 -27.35
CA ARG A 337 38.30 8.28 -27.36
C ARG A 337 39.23 7.84 -26.23
N SER A 338 38.88 6.77 -25.54
CA SER A 338 39.79 6.12 -24.60
C SER A 338 41.05 5.63 -25.31
N ALA A 339 42.22 5.88 -24.74
CA ALA A 339 43.49 5.34 -25.24
C ALA A 339 43.60 3.81 -25.05
N ASN A 340 42.73 3.22 -24.22
CA ASN A 340 42.77 1.81 -23.82
C ASN A 340 41.73 0.95 -24.58
N VAL A 341 41.19 1.46 -25.69
CA VAL A 341 40.20 0.76 -26.53
C VAL A 341 40.71 0.66 -27.96
N THR A 342 40.55 -0.51 -28.58
CA THR A 342 40.88 -0.70 -30.00
C THR A 342 39.68 -0.35 -30.86
N TYR A 343 39.81 0.71 -31.67
CA TYR A 343 38.77 1.16 -32.59
C TYR A 343 38.99 0.57 -33.99
N GLN A 344 37.91 0.18 -34.67
CA GLN A 344 37.98 -0.35 -36.04
C GLN A 344 38.41 0.70 -37.07
N GLU A 345 38.07 1.97 -36.83
CA GLU A 345 38.37 3.10 -37.71
C GLU A 345 39.38 4.05 -37.07
N SER A 346 40.24 4.68 -37.88
CA SER A 346 41.14 5.74 -37.41
C SER A 346 40.36 6.90 -36.80
N ALA A 347 40.96 7.60 -35.84
CA ALA A 347 40.32 8.75 -35.20
C ALA A 347 40.01 9.83 -36.26
N PRO A 348 38.76 10.32 -36.35
CA PRO A 348 38.41 11.39 -37.29
C PRO A 348 38.99 12.74 -36.87
N ASP A 349 39.17 13.65 -37.83
CA ASP A 349 39.69 15.01 -37.59
C ASP A 349 38.73 15.89 -36.76
N LEU A 350 37.44 15.55 -36.77
CA LEU A 350 36.39 16.25 -36.03
C LEU A 350 35.96 15.45 -34.80
N PRO A 351 35.54 16.13 -33.71
CA PRO A 351 34.97 15.46 -32.55
C PRO A 351 33.79 14.54 -32.90
N GLU A 352 33.75 13.38 -32.27
CA GLU A 352 32.71 12.37 -32.48
C GLU A 352 31.46 12.62 -31.63
N SER A 353 30.96 13.86 -31.61
CA SER A 353 29.78 14.27 -30.82
C SER A 353 28.52 13.45 -31.13
N GLY A 354 28.45 12.84 -32.33
CA GLY A 354 27.38 11.91 -32.70
C GLY A 354 27.51 10.52 -32.09
N ARG A 355 28.66 10.17 -31.50
CA ARG A 355 28.92 8.88 -30.84
C ARG A 355 28.88 8.96 -29.31
N SER A 356 29.12 10.14 -28.74
CA SER A 356 29.00 10.41 -27.30
C SER A 356 28.65 11.87 -27.01
N GLY A 357 27.85 12.11 -25.97
CA GLY A 357 27.46 13.42 -25.44
C GLY A 357 26.30 14.10 -26.18
N SER A 358 26.22 13.95 -27.49
CA SER A 358 25.13 14.52 -28.32
C SER A 358 24.58 13.49 -29.32
N VAL A 359 24.50 12.23 -28.91
CA VAL A 359 24.12 11.11 -29.78
C VAL A 359 22.66 11.21 -30.18
N TYR A 360 21.76 11.54 -29.24
CA TYR A 360 20.33 11.59 -29.49
C TYR A 360 20.00 12.62 -30.57
N LEU A 361 20.47 13.87 -30.42
CA LEU A 361 20.17 14.92 -31.41
C LEU A 361 20.73 14.57 -32.80
N ASN A 362 21.87 13.89 -32.85
CA ASN A 362 22.51 13.44 -34.08
C ASN A 362 22.01 12.07 -34.59
N ALA A 363 21.10 11.40 -33.89
CA ALA A 363 20.62 10.05 -34.20
C ALA A 363 21.76 9.03 -34.46
N ASN A 364 22.86 9.13 -33.70
CA ASN A 364 24.07 8.32 -33.88
C ASN A 364 24.67 8.37 -35.31
N THR A 365 24.53 9.51 -35.99
CA THR A 365 25.08 9.77 -37.33
C THR A 365 26.26 10.75 -37.31
N LEU A 366 27.16 10.60 -38.28
CA LEU A 366 28.29 11.51 -38.54
C LEU A 366 28.15 12.10 -39.97
N PRO A 367 28.57 13.36 -40.23
CA PRO A 367 29.12 14.32 -39.26
C PRO A 367 28.06 14.88 -38.30
N ALA A 368 28.45 15.11 -37.06
CA ALA A 368 27.59 15.68 -36.01
C ALA A 368 27.35 17.18 -36.23
N VAL A 369 26.33 17.74 -35.57
CA VAL A 369 26.12 19.20 -35.54
C VAL A 369 27.29 19.87 -34.83
N SER A 370 27.86 20.90 -35.44
CA SER A 370 28.97 21.68 -34.91
C SER A 370 28.76 23.17 -35.19
N ILE A 371 29.65 24.00 -34.64
CA ILE A 371 29.64 25.45 -34.82
C ILE A 371 30.70 25.81 -35.87
N THR A 372 30.30 26.49 -36.93
CA THR A 372 31.17 27.02 -37.97
C THR A 372 31.08 28.55 -38.02
N GLY A 373 32.10 29.20 -38.58
CA GLY A 373 32.10 30.65 -38.82
C GLY A 373 31.97 30.93 -40.32
N SER A 374 31.10 31.88 -40.69
CA SER A 374 30.95 32.32 -42.08
C SER A 374 30.82 33.84 -42.16
N GLY A 375 31.52 34.49 -43.09
CA GLY A 375 31.49 35.94 -43.34
C GLY A 375 32.83 36.65 -43.04
N GLU A 376 32.91 37.95 -43.35
CA GLU A 376 34.03 38.83 -43.00
C GLU A 376 33.52 40.10 -42.29
N GLY A 377 34.27 40.60 -41.31
CA GLY A 377 33.95 41.83 -40.59
C GLY A 377 32.65 41.74 -39.75
N PRO A 378 31.83 42.81 -39.67
CA PRO A 378 30.60 42.84 -38.86
C PRO A 378 29.48 41.89 -39.33
N ALA A 379 29.66 41.20 -40.47
CA ALA A 379 28.77 40.17 -40.98
C ALA A 379 29.17 38.74 -40.57
N PHE A 380 30.29 38.56 -39.86
CA PHE A 380 30.71 37.26 -39.34
C PHE A 380 29.75 36.78 -38.25
N LEU A 381 29.09 35.65 -38.51
CA LEU A 381 28.20 35.02 -37.55
C LEU A 381 28.61 33.56 -37.37
N HIS A 382 28.65 33.12 -36.11
CA HIS A 382 28.71 31.70 -35.80
C HIS A 382 27.40 31.03 -36.19
N ARG A 383 27.48 29.93 -36.93
CA ARG A 383 26.34 29.16 -37.41
C ARG A 383 26.45 27.70 -37.04
N LEU A 384 25.31 27.07 -36.76
CA LEU A 384 25.16 25.64 -36.66
C LEU A 384 25.28 25.03 -38.06
N THR A 385 25.93 23.86 -38.17
CA THR A 385 25.99 23.11 -39.42
C THR A 385 24.65 22.48 -39.82
N ALA A 386 23.68 22.40 -38.89
CA ALA A 386 22.33 21.97 -39.19
C ALA A 386 21.54 23.10 -39.88
N ASN A 387 21.09 22.85 -41.11
CA ASN A 387 20.28 23.80 -41.88
C ASN A 387 18.78 23.58 -41.59
N PRO A 388 18.05 24.58 -41.05
CA PRO A 388 16.61 24.43 -40.79
C PRO A 388 15.76 24.25 -42.05
N ASN A 389 16.32 24.55 -43.24
CA ASN A 389 15.65 24.42 -44.54
C ASN A 389 15.70 23.02 -45.17
N ASP A 390 16.47 22.08 -44.61
CA ASP A 390 16.64 20.74 -45.20
C ASP A 390 16.11 19.66 -44.23
N SER A 391 15.61 18.54 -44.77
CA SER A 391 14.97 17.49 -43.96
C SER A 391 15.86 16.98 -42.82
N THR A 392 17.15 16.74 -43.08
CA THR A 392 18.08 16.26 -42.06
C THR A 392 18.33 17.28 -40.94
N GLY A 393 18.39 18.57 -41.29
CA GLY A 393 18.54 19.62 -40.29
C GLY A 393 17.26 19.81 -39.48
N PHE A 394 16.09 19.75 -40.13
CA PHE A 394 14.79 19.78 -39.47
C PHE A 394 14.64 18.67 -38.41
N ASP A 395 15.00 17.42 -38.74
CA ASP A 395 14.98 16.30 -37.79
C ASP A 395 15.90 16.56 -36.57
N ARG A 396 17.05 17.22 -36.79
CA ARG A 396 17.97 17.60 -35.71
C ARG A 396 17.35 18.69 -34.82
N TYR A 397 16.64 19.67 -35.38
CA TYR A 397 15.93 20.68 -34.60
C TYR A 397 14.76 20.11 -33.80
N ASP A 398 14.01 19.11 -34.31
CA ASP A 398 12.99 18.40 -33.51
C ASP A 398 13.63 17.68 -32.31
N ARG A 399 14.72 16.94 -32.53
CA ARG A 399 15.40 16.29 -31.40
C ARG A 399 16.02 17.28 -30.42
N MET A 400 16.59 18.39 -30.88
CA MET A 400 17.06 19.47 -29.99
C MET A 400 15.90 20.08 -29.19
N ASN A 401 14.74 20.27 -29.81
CA ASN A 401 13.54 20.81 -29.17
C ASN A 401 13.12 19.96 -27.95
N ARG A 402 13.08 18.64 -28.13
CA ARG A 402 12.74 17.69 -27.05
C ARG A 402 13.85 17.59 -26.02
N LYS A 403 15.10 17.51 -26.48
CA LYS A 403 16.29 17.35 -25.62
C LYS A 403 16.47 18.54 -24.69
N LEU A 404 16.34 19.77 -25.20
CA LEU A 404 16.50 20.99 -24.40
C LEU A 404 15.47 21.10 -23.28
N ARG A 405 14.22 20.74 -23.57
CA ARG A 405 13.16 20.68 -22.55
C ARG A 405 13.45 19.62 -21.51
N LEU A 406 13.87 18.44 -21.95
CA LEU A 406 14.19 17.35 -21.03
C LEU A 406 15.39 17.68 -20.12
N ASP A 407 16.42 18.34 -20.65
CA ASP A 407 17.58 18.83 -19.88
C ASP A 407 17.12 19.77 -18.76
N GLN A 408 16.21 20.68 -19.09
CA GLN A 408 15.63 21.61 -18.13
C GLN A 408 14.74 20.90 -17.10
N TRP A 409 13.87 19.98 -17.53
CA TRP A 409 12.91 19.31 -16.64
C TRP A 409 13.55 18.29 -15.70
N LEU A 410 14.63 17.62 -16.12
CA LEU A 410 15.38 16.69 -15.27
C LEU A 410 16.42 17.40 -14.38
N GLU A 411 16.70 18.67 -14.66
CA GLU A 411 17.74 19.49 -14.02
C GLU A 411 19.09 18.76 -14.03
N LEU A 412 19.48 18.26 -15.21
CA LEU A 412 20.70 17.51 -15.43
C LEU A 412 21.55 18.11 -16.56
N PRO A 413 22.89 17.98 -16.50
CA PRO A 413 23.76 18.33 -17.60
C PRO A 413 23.39 17.60 -18.90
N SER A 414 23.52 18.30 -20.04
CA SER A 414 23.04 17.79 -21.32
C SER A 414 23.63 16.42 -21.68
N GLU A 415 24.92 16.18 -21.42
CA GLU A 415 25.54 14.90 -21.71
C GLU A 415 24.99 13.74 -20.86
N GLN A 416 24.56 14.02 -19.63
CA GLN A 416 24.01 12.99 -18.74
C GLN A 416 22.61 12.58 -19.22
N VAL A 417 21.79 13.54 -19.63
CA VAL A 417 20.49 13.25 -20.23
C VAL A 417 20.66 12.55 -21.58
N ASP A 418 21.67 12.91 -22.38
CA ASP A 418 21.98 12.19 -23.61
C ASP A 418 22.36 10.73 -23.32
N ALA A 419 23.23 10.48 -22.34
CA ALA A 419 23.59 9.12 -21.93
C ALA A 419 22.38 8.29 -21.48
N LEU A 420 21.48 8.86 -20.67
CA LEU A 420 20.24 8.21 -20.23
C LEU A 420 19.33 7.86 -21.42
N LEU A 421 19.08 8.82 -22.32
CA LEU A 421 18.26 8.62 -23.50
C LEU A 421 18.85 7.55 -24.43
N VAL A 422 20.15 7.61 -24.68
CA VAL A 422 20.86 6.68 -25.56
C VAL A 422 20.79 5.28 -25.01
N ALA A 423 21.05 5.12 -23.70
CA ALA A 423 21.01 3.82 -23.04
C ALA A 423 19.60 3.21 -23.12
N ALA A 424 18.56 3.99 -22.81
CA ALA A 424 17.17 3.55 -22.89
C ALA A 424 16.73 3.21 -24.33
N ILE A 425 17.07 4.06 -25.32
CA ILE A 425 16.72 3.82 -26.73
C ILE A 425 17.43 2.56 -27.25
N ARG A 426 18.71 2.36 -26.93
CA ARG A 426 19.45 1.14 -27.33
C ARG A 426 18.87 -0.11 -26.69
N ALA A 427 18.46 -0.03 -25.42
CA ALA A 427 17.79 -1.14 -24.75
C ALA A 427 16.42 -1.45 -25.37
N GLU A 428 15.65 -0.43 -25.78
CA GLU A 428 14.38 -0.61 -26.51
C GLU A 428 14.62 -1.24 -27.90
N VAL A 429 15.70 -0.85 -28.59
CA VAL A 429 16.10 -1.45 -29.88
C VAL A 429 16.41 -2.93 -29.71
N ARG A 430 17.11 -3.32 -28.63
CA ARG A 430 17.33 -4.74 -28.29
C ARG A 430 16.02 -5.47 -27.99
N GLY A 431 15.01 -4.79 -27.46
CA GLY A 431 13.65 -5.33 -27.24
C GLY A 431 12.71 -5.22 -28.45
N GLY A 432 13.23 -4.92 -29.65
CA GLY A 432 12.49 -4.96 -30.92
C GLY A 432 12.06 -3.61 -31.50
N ALA A 433 12.51 -2.48 -30.95
CA ALA A 433 12.29 -1.17 -31.56
C ALA A 433 13.23 -0.91 -32.77
N SER A 434 12.86 0.08 -33.60
CA SER A 434 13.65 0.44 -34.78
C SER A 434 14.91 1.24 -34.42
N ALA A 435 16.08 0.71 -34.79
CA ALA A 435 17.38 1.34 -34.55
C ALA A 435 17.57 2.71 -35.25
N ALA A 436 16.81 2.98 -36.31
CA ALA A 436 16.93 4.23 -37.08
C ALA A 436 16.02 5.35 -36.54
N ALA A 437 15.06 5.04 -35.67
CA ALA A 437 14.00 5.98 -35.32
C ALA A 437 14.44 7.06 -34.32
N TRP A 438 15.32 6.73 -33.35
CA TRP A 438 15.82 7.64 -32.30
C TRP A 438 14.71 8.49 -31.67
N ARG A 439 13.61 7.85 -31.25
CA ARG A 439 12.44 8.50 -30.65
C ARG A 439 12.45 8.33 -29.14
N ILE A 440 11.95 9.32 -28.42
CA ILE A 440 11.58 9.16 -27.01
C ILE A 440 10.20 8.50 -27.00
N THR A 441 10.13 7.26 -26.54
CA THR A 441 8.89 6.49 -26.41
C THR A 441 8.40 6.50 -24.96
N GLU A 442 7.20 5.98 -24.71
CA GLU A 442 6.67 5.77 -23.35
C GLU A 442 7.64 4.93 -22.51
N ARG A 443 8.29 3.92 -23.10
CA ARG A 443 9.29 3.08 -22.41
C ARG A 443 10.55 3.84 -22.02
N VAL A 444 10.99 4.79 -22.86
CA VAL A 444 12.09 5.68 -22.49
C VAL A 444 11.69 6.58 -21.31
N VAL A 445 10.43 7.04 -21.26
CA VAL A 445 9.91 7.78 -20.10
C VAL A 445 9.86 6.88 -18.85
N HIS A 446 9.47 5.60 -18.98
CA HIS A 446 9.51 4.64 -17.87
C HIS A 446 10.93 4.43 -17.34
N ALA A 447 11.92 4.34 -18.23
CA ALA A 447 13.34 4.26 -17.84
C ALA A 447 13.79 5.51 -17.06
N LEU A 448 13.37 6.71 -17.49
CA LEU A 448 13.62 7.95 -16.75
C LEU A 448 12.94 7.95 -15.38
N GLY A 449 11.75 7.36 -15.26
CA GLY A 449 11.06 7.18 -13.98
C GLY A 449 11.80 6.28 -13.00
N LEU A 450 12.27 5.13 -13.48
CA LEU A 450 13.09 4.24 -12.66
C LEU A 450 14.41 4.92 -12.24
N PHE A 451 15.04 5.67 -13.15
CA PHE A 451 16.21 6.47 -12.83
C PHE A 451 15.93 7.47 -11.71
N GLN A 452 14.85 8.26 -11.79
CA GLN A 452 14.50 9.23 -10.75
C GLN A 452 14.24 8.55 -9.40
N SER A 453 13.56 7.39 -9.41
CA SER A 453 13.33 6.59 -8.20
C SER A 453 14.66 6.17 -7.54
N LEU A 454 15.63 5.70 -8.32
CA LEU A 454 16.94 5.31 -7.80
C LEU A 454 17.82 6.52 -7.44
N ARG A 455 17.70 7.63 -8.16
CA ARG A 455 18.43 8.88 -7.91
C ARG A 455 18.02 9.47 -6.57
N GLU A 456 16.72 9.56 -6.31
CA GLU A 456 16.18 10.17 -5.09
C GLU A 456 16.41 9.30 -3.86
N ARG A 457 16.28 7.98 -3.99
CA ARG A 457 16.41 7.06 -2.84
C ARG A 457 17.85 6.64 -2.53
N TYR A 458 18.70 6.47 -3.54
CA TYR A 458 20.05 5.91 -3.37
C TYR A 458 21.17 6.81 -3.90
N GLY A 459 20.86 7.98 -4.48
CA GLY A 459 21.86 8.83 -5.12
C GLY A 459 22.45 8.22 -6.40
N CYS A 460 21.69 7.39 -7.11
CA CYS A 460 22.10 6.79 -8.38
C CYS A 460 22.50 7.88 -9.39
N THR A 461 23.70 7.77 -9.95
CA THR A 461 24.18 8.71 -10.97
C THR A 461 23.61 8.35 -12.35
N ALA A 462 23.46 9.34 -13.23
CA ALA A 462 23.02 9.09 -14.60
C ALA A 462 23.94 8.12 -15.36
N GLN A 463 25.25 8.18 -15.07
CA GLN A 463 26.24 7.30 -15.66
C GLN A 463 26.12 5.85 -15.17
N ASP A 464 25.85 5.63 -13.89
CA ASP A 464 25.61 4.27 -13.36
C ASP A 464 24.33 3.67 -13.94
N PHE A 465 23.24 4.44 -13.94
CA PHE A 465 21.97 3.97 -14.48
C PHE A 465 22.04 3.65 -15.97
N ALA A 466 22.74 4.48 -16.76
CA ALA A 466 22.96 4.19 -18.18
C ALA A 466 23.65 2.83 -18.38
N VAL A 467 24.60 2.46 -17.52
CA VAL A 467 25.27 1.15 -17.58
C VAL A 467 24.36 0.01 -17.13
N PHE A 468 23.44 0.26 -16.19
CA PHE A 468 22.46 -0.73 -15.75
C PHE A 468 21.56 -1.22 -16.87
N ILE A 469 21.30 -0.40 -17.89
CA ILE A 469 20.45 -0.75 -19.02
C ILE A 469 21.18 -0.81 -20.38
N ASP A 470 22.44 -0.37 -20.48
CA ASP A 470 23.28 -0.40 -21.69
C ASP A 470 24.76 -0.72 -21.38
N GLU A 471 25.72 -0.08 -22.06
CA GLU A 471 27.15 -0.33 -21.91
C GLU A 471 27.88 0.88 -21.30
N LEU A 472 29.02 0.62 -20.64
CA LEU A 472 29.96 1.63 -20.15
C LEU A 472 30.44 2.55 -21.27
N SER A 473 30.49 3.85 -20.98
CA SER A 473 31.04 4.80 -21.94
C SER A 473 32.54 4.58 -22.13
N ILE A 474 32.93 4.32 -23.38
CA ILE A 474 34.33 4.29 -23.84
C ILE A 474 34.84 5.67 -24.27
N TYR A 475 34.02 6.72 -24.11
CA TYR A 475 34.38 8.11 -24.40
C TYR A 475 34.48 8.92 -23.11
N GLY A 476 35.56 9.68 -23.00
CA GLY A 476 35.73 10.77 -22.04
C GLY A 476 35.23 12.10 -22.58
N ARG A 477 35.44 13.18 -21.83
CA ARG A 477 34.98 14.53 -22.18
C ARG A 477 36.02 15.57 -21.82
N GLY A 478 36.53 16.30 -22.81
CA GLY A 478 37.61 17.26 -22.59
C GLY A 478 38.79 16.57 -21.90
N GLU A 479 39.13 17.00 -20.68
CA GLU A 479 40.19 16.40 -19.87
C GLU A 479 39.73 15.19 -19.03
N ALA A 480 38.42 14.99 -18.87
CA ALA A 480 37.87 13.87 -18.11
C ALA A 480 38.02 12.55 -18.91
N LEU A 481 38.61 11.53 -18.27
CA LEU A 481 38.75 10.20 -18.84
C LEU A 481 37.39 9.54 -19.11
N SER A 482 37.37 8.51 -19.96
CA SER A 482 36.15 7.72 -20.20
C SER A 482 35.67 7.03 -18.93
N GLN A 483 34.37 6.72 -18.84
CA GLN A 483 33.83 5.99 -17.68
C GLN A 483 34.55 4.63 -17.51
N PHE A 484 34.82 3.93 -18.62
CA PHE A 484 35.64 2.73 -18.63
C PHE A 484 37.02 2.96 -17.96
N ASP A 485 37.72 4.02 -18.35
CA ASP A 485 39.05 4.32 -17.80
C ASP A 485 38.98 4.79 -16.35
N GLN A 486 37.97 5.56 -15.95
CA GLN A 486 37.80 5.99 -14.57
C GLN A 486 37.61 4.78 -13.64
N VAL A 487 36.85 3.77 -14.09
CA VAL A 487 36.55 2.58 -13.30
C VAL A 487 37.70 1.58 -13.32
N PHE A 488 38.19 1.20 -14.50
CA PHE A 488 39.15 0.10 -14.64
C PHE A 488 40.61 0.55 -14.68
N ASN A 489 40.88 1.83 -14.98
CA ASN A 489 42.22 2.38 -15.16
C ASN A 489 42.52 3.62 -14.27
N GLY A 490 41.61 4.03 -13.37
CA GLY A 490 41.62 5.37 -12.76
C GLY A 490 42.69 5.66 -11.70
N GLN A 491 43.28 4.64 -11.05
CA GLN A 491 44.24 4.78 -9.93
C GLN A 491 45.14 3.53 -9.72
N GLY A 492 45.35 2.69 -10.73
CA GLY A 492 46.07 1.41 -10.54
C GLY A 492 47.60 1.55 -10.48
N ASN A 493 48.26 0.88 -9.52
CA ASN A 493 49.72 0.64 -9.51
C ASN A 493 50.20 -0.34 -10.60
N TYR A 494 49.31 -0.72 -11.53
CA TYR A 494 49.64 -1.67 -12.59
C TYR A 494 50.47 -0.98 -13.67
N ARG A 495 51.58 -1.61 -14.07
CA ARG A 495 52.44 -1.11 -15.16
C ARG A 495 51.74 -1.09 -16.52
N GLN A 496 50.63 -1.81 -16.68
CA GLN A 496 49.85 -1.93 -17.91
C GLN A 496 48.37 -1.65 -17.62
N ALA A 497 47.73 -0.84 -18.46
CA ALA A 497 46.30 -0.57 -18.39
C ALA A 497 45.47 -1.75 -18.93
N LEU A 498 44.23 -1.89 -18.48
CA LEU A 498 43.29 -2.87 -19.03
C LEU A 498 42.82 -2.40 -20.42
N LEU A 499 43.01 -3.25 -21.44
CA LEU A 499 42.67 -2.94 -22.83
C LEU A 499 41.38 -3.63 -23.28
N LEU A 500 40.47 -2.90 -23.92
CA LEU A 500 39.35 -3.46 -24.68
C LEU A 500 39.80 -3.72 -26.12
N ASN A 501 40.40 -4.88 -26.34
CA ASN A 501 40.93 -5.32 -27.63
C ASN A 501 40.23 -6.57 -28.18
N GLY A 502 39.18 -7.06 -27.51
CA GLY A 502 38.48 -8.29 -27.89
C GLY A 502 39.31 -9.56 -27.69
N GLY A 503 40.36 -9.53 -26.87
CA GLY A 503 41.10 -10.74 -26.51
C GLY A 503 40.41 -11.54 -25.39
N GLU A 504 40.68 -12.83 -25.32
CA GLU A 504 40.05 -13.73 -24.35
C GLU A 504 40.70 -13.73 -22.96
N PHE A 505 39.92 -14.06 -21.92
CA PHE A 505 40.36 -14.31 -20.54
C PHE A 505 39.46 -15.36 -19.86
N PRO A 506 39.94 -16.13 -18.86
CA PRO A 506 39.22 -17.29 -18.34
C PRO A 506 38.03 -16.91 -17.44
N VAL A 507 36.93 -17.67 -17.55
CA VAL A 507 35.79 -17.63 -16.62
C VAL A 507 36.22 -18.15 -15.24
N LEU A 508 36.92 -19.29 -15.22
CA LEU A 508 37.51 -19.88 -14.03
C LEU A 508 39.05 -19.94 -14.20
N PRO A 509 39.81 -19.07 -13.51
CA PRO A 509 41.26 -19.08 -13.62
C PRO A 509 41.85 -20.34 -12.97
N THR A 510 42.93 -20.86 -13.55
CA THR A 510 43.62 -22.06 -13.05
C THR A 510 44.27 -21.77 -11.70
N GLN A 511 44.15 -22.68 -10.73
CA GLN A 511 44.73 -22.49 -9.39
C GLN A 511 46.24 -22.21 -9.48
N GLY A 512 46.68 -21.11 -8.86
CA GLY A 512 48.09 -20.70 -8.81
C GLY A 512 48.61 -19.94 -10.05
N VAL A 513 47.81 -19.77 -11.10
CA VAL A 513 48.19 -18.97 -12.29
C VAL A 513 47.48 -17.61 -12.24
N PRO A 514 48.19 -16.50 -11.95
CA PRO A 514 47.58 -15.18 -11.93
C PRO A 514 47.27 -14.69 -13.34
N ASP A 515 45.99 -14.45 -13.65
CA ASP A 515 45.56 -13.77 -14.87
C ASP A 515 45.45 -12.26 -14.62
N LEU A 516 46.19 -11.46 -15.39
CA LEU A 516 46.24 -10.00 -15.20
C LEU A 516 44.87 -9.33 -15.40
N THR A 517 44.07 -9.80 -16.38
CA THR A 517 42.75 -9.24 -16.66
C THR A 517 41.81 -9.49 -15.50
N VAL A 518 41.80 -10.72 -14.98
CA VAL A 518 40.98 -11.09 -13.81
C VAL A 518 41.38 -10.26 -12.59
N ILE A 519 42.68 -10.09 -12.33
CA ILE A 519 43.19 -9.28 -11.22
C ILE A 519 42.78 -7.81 -11.37
N GLN A 520 42.88 -7.25 -12.58
CA GLN A 520 42.45 -5.88 -12.86
C GLN A 520 40.95 -5.68 -12.65
N ILE A 521 40.11 -6.62 -13.10
CA ILE A 521 38.66 -6.57 -12.87
C ILE A 521 38.35 -6.65 -11.36
N CYS A 522 38.97 -7.60 -10.65
CA CYS A 522 38.79 -7.76 -9.21
C CYS A 522 39.20 -6.50 -8.45
N SER A 523 40.33 -5.90 -8.82
CA SER A 523 40.85 -4.67 -8.22
C SER A 523 39.96 -3.47 -8.51
N ALA A 524 39.50 -3.30 -9.75
CA ALA A 524 38.68 -2.17 -10.18
C ALA A 524 37.29 -2.19 -9.53
N LEU A 525 36.70 -3.38 -9.41
CA LEU A 525 35.38 -3.57 -8.83
C LEU A 525 35.45 -3.84 -7.32
N ALA A 526 36.64 -3.89 -6.72
CA ALA A 526 36.85 -4.25 -5.32
C ALA A 526 36.11 -5.54 -4.92
N ILE A 527 36.35 -6.62 -5.66
CA ILE A 527 35.80 -7.97 -5.41
C ILE A 527 36.92 -8.99 -5.30
N ASP A 528 36.66 -10.12 -4.64
CA ASP A 528 37.61 -11.23 -4.56
C ASP A 528 37.44 -12.22 -5.74
N LEU A 529 38.38 -13.17 -5.83
CA LEU A 529 38.40 -14.16 -6.91
C LEU A 529 37.18 -15.10 -6.87
N GLN A 530 36.64 -15.36 -5.68
CA GLN A 530 35.45 -16.19 -5.50
C GLN A 530 34.21 -15.49 -6.06
N THR A 531 33.99 -14.22 -5.69
CA THR A 531 32.92 -13.38 -6.23
C THR A 531 33.07 -13.25 -7.74
N TYR A 532 34.29 -12.98 -8.24
CA TYR A 532 34.55 -12.94 -9.68
C TYR A 532 34.08 -14.24 -10.38
N SER A 533 34.42 -15.41 -9.82
CA SER A 533 34.08 -16.69 -10.42
C SER A 533 32.56 -16.89 -10.54
N TYR A 534 31.79 -16.52 -9.50
CA TYR A 534 30.32 -16.56 -9.54
C TYR A 534 29.75 -15.62 -10.62
N LEU A 535 30.25 -14.38 -10.67
CA LEU A 535 29.80 -13.40 -11.67
C LEU A 535 30.17 -13.82 -13.09
N ALA A 536 31.39 -14.33 -13.29
CA ALA A 536 31.88 -14.77 -14.59
C ALA A 536 31.05 -15.94 -15.14
N LEU A 537 30.67 -16.89 -14.28
CA LEU A 537 29.77 -18.00 -14.66
C LEU A 537 28.38 -17.49 -15.07
N ALA A 538 27.81 -16.56 -14.31
CA ALA A 538 26.53 -15.95 -14.66
C ALA A 538 26.59 -15.22 -16.02
N ILE A 539 27.65 -14.43 -16.24
CA ILE A 539 27.85 -13.67 -17.48
C ILE A 539 28.09 -14.60 -18.68
N ALA A 540 28.94 -15.63 -18.53
CA ALA A 540 29.20 -16.61 -19.59
C ALA A 540 27.92 -17.36 -19.99
N GLY A 541 27.10 -17.74 -19.01
CA GLY A 541 25.79 -18.35 -19.22
C GLY A 541 24.83 -17.46 -19.99
N ALA A 542 24.73 -16.18 -19.59
CA ALA A 542 23.84 -15.20 -20.21
C ALA A 542 24.28 -14.78 -21.63
N GLN A 543 25.58 -14.74 -21.90
CA GLN A 543 26.15 -14.41 -23.21
C GLN A 543 26.22 -15.63 -24.15
N GLY A 544 25.80 -16.82 -23.70
CA GLY A 544 25.81 -18.05 -24.52
C GLY A 544 27.22 -18.52 -24.91
N VAL A 545 28.21 -18.24 -24.08
CA VAL A 545 29.61 -18.57 -24.38
C VAL A 545 29.85 -20.06 -24.13
N ALA A 546 30.14 -20.81 -25.20
CA ALA A 546 30.37 -22.26 -25.13
C ALA A 546 31.77 -22.66 -24.63
N GLY A 547 32.71 -21.70 -24.56
CA GLY A 547 34.07 -21.89 -24.04
C GLY A 547 34.23 -21.36 -22.62
N ASN A 548 35.26 -21.82 -21.89
CA ASN A 548 35.56 -21.35 -20.54
C ASN A 548 36.23 -19.95 -20.51
N ASN A 549 36.04 -19.13 -21.55
CA ASN A 549 36.72 -17.84 -21.76
C ASN A 549 35.73 -16.74 -22.14
N LEU A 550 35.81 -15.58 -21.49
CA LEU A 550 35.09 -14.36 -21.81
C LEU A 550 35.95 -13.45 -22.72
N GLN A 551 35.29 -12.50 -23.40
CA GLN A 551 35.95 -11.55 -24.32
C GLN A 551 36.17 -10.18 -23.64
N ARG A 552 37.35 -9.58 -23.83
CA ARG A 552 37.67 -8.22 -23.36
C ARG A 552 37.00 -7.16 -24.23
N ASN A 553 35.70 -6.95 -24.04
CA ASN A 553 34.89 -5.97 -24.75
C ASN A 553 33.99 -5.16 -23.79
N ALA A 554 33.39 -4.07 -24.28
CA ALA A 554 32.56 -3.20 -23.47
C ALA A 554 31.36 -3.94 -22.86
N ALA A 555 30.70 -4.82 -23.62
CA ALA A 555 29.55 -5.60 -23.16
C ALA A 555 29.86 -6.44 -21.92
N THR A 556 30.93 -7.25 -21.94
CA THR A 556 31.33 -8.12 -20.82
C THR A 556 31.74 -7.31 -19.59
N LEU A 557 32.54 -6.25 -19.75
CA LEU A 557 32.95 -5.41 -18.63
C LEU A 557 31.76 -4.63 -18.03
N SER A 558 30.79 -4.25 -18.87
CA SER A 558 29.53 -3.64 -18.41
C SER A 558 28.69 -4.63 -17.62
N SER A 559 28.62 -5.91 -18.02
CA SER A 559 27.95 -6.95 -17.24
C SER A 559 28.55 -7.11 -15.84
N PHE A 560 29.89 -7.16 -15.72
CA PHE A 560 30.54 -7.17 -14.41
C PHE A 560 30.23 -5.90 -13.61
N TYR A 561 30.27 -4.73 -14.25
CA TYR A 561 29.92 -3.47 -13.59
C TYR A 561 28.49 -3.49 -13.05
N ARG A 562 27.50 -3.89 -13.87
CA ARG A 562 26.10 -4.00 -13.48
C ARG A 562 25.92 -4.93 -12.28
N LEU A 563 26.42 -6.17 -12.37
CA LEU A 563 26.25 -7.18 -11.33
C LEU A 563 26.99 -6.84 -10.02
N VAL A 564 27.89 -5.85 -10.02
CA VAL A 564 28.55 -5.36 -8.80
C VAL A 564 27.90 -4.08 -8.28
N LYS A 565 27.70 -3.09 -9.15
CA LYS A 565 27.29 -1.74 -8.76
C LYS A 565 25.80 -1.64 -8.45
N LEU A 566 24.94 -2.35 -9.19
CA LEU A 566 23.51 -2.36 -8.91
C LEU A 566 23.21 -3.00 -7.53
N PRO A 567 23.70 -4.21 -7.20
CA PRO A 567 23.49 -4.77 -5.86
C PRO A 567 24.03 -3.86 -4.75
N ARG A 568 25.22 -3.28 -4.93
CA ARG A 568 25.80 -2.34 -3.94
C ARG A 568 24.98 -1.07 -3.76
N LEU A 569 24.41 -0.53 -4.84
CA LEU A 569 23.50 0.62 -4.76
C LEU A 569 22.27 0.30 -3.90
N LEU A 570 21.77 -0.95 -3.98
CA LEU A 570 20.66 -1.45 -3.18
C LEU A 570 21.06 -1.88 -1.76
N GLY A 571 22.33 -1.72 -1.38
CA GLY A 571 22.84 -2.09 -0.04
C GLY A 571 23.13 -3.58 0.15
N ILE A 572 23.26 -4.35 -0.93
CA ILE A 572 23.54 -5.79 -0.90
C ILE A 572 24.84 -6.13 -1.65
N THR A 573 25.39 -7.31 -1.38
CA THR A 573 26.59 -7.85 -2.03
C THR A 573 26.30 -8.33 -3.45
N PRO A 574 27.31 -8.38 -4.34
CA PRO A 574 27.13 -8.89 -5.71
C PRO A 574 26.59 -10.33 -5.76
N VAL A 575 27.03 -11.19 -4.83
CA VAL A 575 26.59 -12.59 -4.75
C VAL A 575 25.13 -12.68 -4.31
N GLU A 576 24.71 -11.88 -3.33
CA GLU A 576 23.28 -11.77 -2.95
C GLU A 576 22.44 -11.29 -4.13
N GLY A 577 22.93 -10.36 -4.96
CA GLY A 577 22.23 -9.89 -6.16
C GLY A 577 21.99 -11.00 -7.19
N VAL A 578 23.01 -11.81 -7.49
CA VAL A 578 22.87 -12.97 -8.39
C VAL A 578 21.92 -14.02 -7.81
N LEU A 579 22.05 -14.30 -6.51
CA LEU A 579 21.16 -15.23 -5.82
C LEU A 579 19.72 -14.73 -5.82
N MET A 580 19.48 -13.44 -5.61
CA MET A 580 18.17 -12.81 -5.66
C MET A 580 17.50 -12.98 -7.02
N LEU A 581 18.20 -12.67 -8.11
CA LEU A 581 17.66 -12.87 -9.46
C LEU A 581 17.31 -14.34 -9.72
N THR A 582 18.18 -15.25 -9.27
CA THR A 582 18.00 -16.70 -9.45
C THR A 582 16.82 -17.24 -8.63
N VAL A 583 16.64 -16.79 -7.39
CA VAL A 583 15.55 -17.26 -6.50
C VAL A 583 14.20 -16.66 -6.89
N LEU A 584 14.16 -15.40 -7.32
CA LEU A 584 12.90 -14.72 -7.64
C LEU A 584 12.30 -15.14 -8.98
N GLY A 585 13.14 -15.32 -10.01
CA GLY A 585 12.62 -15.70 -11.33
C GLY A 585 13.57 -16.53 -12.18
N GLY A 586 14.53 -17.20 -11.53
CA GLY A 586 15.37 -18.20 -12.18
C GLY A 586 16.38 -17.61 -13.17
N LYS A 587 16.78 -18.47 -14.12
CA LYS A 587 17.83 -18.15 -15.08
C LYS A 587 17.46 -16.97 -15.99
N SER A 588 16.19 -16.80 -16.36
CA SER A 588 15.75 -15.72 -17.25
C SER A 588 15.95 -14.33 -16.65
N TRP A 589 15.75 -14.18 -15.32
CA TRP A 589 16.00 -12.94 -14.60
C TRP A 589 17.49 -12.63 -14.52
N LEU A 590 18.31 -13.64 -14.20
CA LEU A 590 19.76 -13.48 -14.16
C LEU A 590 20.32 -13.10 -15.52
N ASP A 591 19.89 -13.80 -16.58
CA ASP A 591 20.33 -13.56 -17.95
C ASP A 591 19.94 -12.15 -18.44
N GLY A 592 18.81 -11.61 -17.97
CA GLY A 592 18.35 -10.26 -18.31
C GLY A 592 19.29 -9.12 -17.88
N LEU A 593 20.02 -9.29 -16.76
CA LEU A 593 20.98 -8.28 -16.25
C LEU A 593 22.45 -8.67 -16.45
N ALA A 594 22.77 -9.97 -16.43
CA ALA A 594 24.10 -10.49 -16.71
C ALA A 594 24.43 -10.43 -18.21
N GLY A 595 23.42 -10.56 -19.08
CA GLY A 595 23.52 -10.41 -20.53
C GLY A 595 23.42 -8.97 -20.99
N ALA A 596 22.92 -8.75 -22.21
CA ALA A 596 22.65 -7.43 -22.77
C ALA A 596 21.22 -6.98 -22.36
N PRO A 597 21.06 -5.95 -21.49
CA PRO A 597 19.75 -5.58 -20.97
C PRO A 597 18.85 -5.05 -22.09
N LEU A 598 17.58 -5.46 -22.10
CA LEU A 598 16.58 -5.03 -23.09
C LEU A 598 15.36 -4.40 -22.42
N ILE A 599 14.66 -3.55 -23.16
CA ILE A 599 13.38 -2.95 -22.78
C ILE A 599 12.33 -3.39 -23.80
N SER A 600 11.34 -4.16 -23.37
CA SER A 600 10.38 -4.84 -24.26
C SER A 600 9.28 -3.90 -24.76
N ARG A 601 8.95 -4.02 -26.05
CA ARG A 601 7.91 -3.21 -26.70
C ARG A 601 6.50 -3.81 -26.59
N PHE A 602 6.39 -5.12 -26.43
CA PHE A 602 5.13 -5.85 -26.34
C PHE A 602 4.81 -6.21 -24.89
N PRO A 603 3.53 -6.33 -24.51
CA PRO A 603 3.16 -7.01 -23.27
C PRO A 603 3.80 -8.41 -23.29
N LEU A 604 4.49 -8.78 -22.20
CA LEU A 604 5.23 -10.05 -22.08
C LEU A 604 4.34 -11.31 -22.16
N ASN A 605 3.02 -11.16 -22.32
CA ASN A 605 2.09 -12.27 -22.54
C ASN A 605 2.08 -12.79 -24.00
N THR A 606 3.07 -12.39 -24.80
CA THR A 606 3.32 -12.97 -26.13
C THR A 606 4.54 -13.87 -26.02
N ALA A 607 4.45 -15.12 -26.50
CA ALA A 607 5.46 -16.20 -26.39
C ALA A 607 6.81 -15.92 -27.09
N ILE A 608 7.13 -14.66 -27.38
CA ILE A 608 8.24 -14.20 -28.21
C ILE A 608 9.46 -13.78 -27.36
N VAL A 609 9.27 -13.41 -26.08
CA VAL A 609 10.38 -12.95 -25.20
C VAL A 609 10.31 -13.66 -23.85
N ASN A 610 11.22 -14.60 -23.61
CA ASN A 610 11.31 -15.38 -22.35
C ASN A 610 12.04 -14.63 -21.22
N THR A 611 12.72 -13.51 -21.51
CA THR A 611 13.50 -12.72 -20.54
C THR A 611 12.73 -11.45 -20.16
N PRO A 612 12.49 -11.19 -18.87
CA PRO A 612 11.82 -9.97 -18.42
C PRO A 612 12.58 -8.70 -18.79
N ASP A 613 11.85 -7.60 -18.89
CA ASP A 613 12.40 -6.26 -19.16
C ASP A 613 13.38 -5.84 -18.05
N ALA A 614 14.51 -5.24 -18.44
CA ALA A 614 15.54 -4.80 -17.50
C ALA A 614 15.02 -3.81 -16.45
N LEU A 615 14.09 -2.93 -16.81
CA LEU A 615 13.48 -1.99 -15.86
C LEU A 615 12.70 -2.73 -14.77
N ASN A 616 11.99 -3.80 -15.15
CA ASN A 616 11.18 -4.63 -14.25
C ASN A 616 12.08 -5.36 -13.27
N LEU A 617 13.16 -5.96 -13.77
CA LEU A 617 14.14 -6.68 -12.95
C LEU A 617 14.80 -5.75 -11.93
N ILE A 618 15.26 -4.58 -12.37
CA ILE A 618 15.88 -3.58 -11.49
C ILE A 618 14.87 -3.10 -10.44
N TYR A 619 13.62 -2.83 -10.83
CA TYR A 619 12.57 -2.44 -9.90
C TYR A 619 12.20 -3.56 -8.91
N ALA A 620 12.14 -4.81 -9.36
CA ALA A 620 11.87 -5.97 -8.50
C ALA A 620 12.98 -6.18 -7.47
N MET A 621 14.25 -6.10 -7.88
CA MET A 621 15.39 -6.13 -6.94
C MET A 621 15.30 -4.99 -5.93
N HIS A 622 15.02 -3.78 -6.43
CA HIS A 622 14.83 -2.59 -5.61
C HIS A 622 13.71 -2.78 -4.56
N SER A 623 12.54 -3.26 -5.00
CA SER A 623 11.37 -3.47 -4.16
C SER A 623 11.60 -4.59 -3.15
N CYS A 624 12.26 -5.68 -3.53
CA CYS A 624 12.58 -6.81 -2.65
C CYS A 624 13.58 -6.40 -1.55
N ALA A 625 14.65 -5.67 -1.92
CA ALA A 625 15.60 -5.14 -0.95
C ALA A 625 14.94 -4.11 -0.01
N GLY A 626 14.05 -3.26 -0.55
CA GLY A 626 13.25 -2.33 0.23
C GLY A 626 12.36 -3.04 1.26
N TRP A 627 11.61 -4.05 0.84
CA TRP A 627 10.78 -4.87 1.73
C TRP A 627 11.60 -5.53 2.85
N CYS A 628 12.75 -6.12 2.52
CA CYS A 628 13.65 -6.72 3.49
C CYS A 628 14.13 -5.69 4.53
N ALA A 629 14.54 -4.50 4.09
CA ALA A 629 14.95 -3.41 4.96
C ALA A 629 13.81 -2.93 5.88
N ASP A 630 12.61 -2.73 5.33
CA ASP A 630 11.42 -2.28 6.07
C ASP A 630 10.99 -3.27 7.16
N ARG A 631 11.26 -4.56 6.96
CA ARG A 631 10.92 -5.65 7.89
C ARG A 631 12.08 -6.13 8.75
N ASN A 632 13.24 -5.47 8.66
CA ASN A 632 14.46 -5.85 9.39
C ASN A 632 14.86 -7.33 9.16
N ILE A 633 14.73 -7.76 7.90
CA ILE A 633 15.11 -9.08 7.43
C ILE A 633 16.39 -8.91 6.59
N PRO A 634 17.53 -9.51 6.98
CA PRO A 634 18.72 -9.50 6.13
C PRO A 634 18.41 -10.20 4.80
N VAL A 635 18.77 -9.57 3.68
CA VAL A 635 18.47 -10.09 2.35
C VAL A 635 19.04 -11.51 2.15
N LEU A 636 20.30 -11.76 2.56
CA LEU A 636 20.88 -13.10 2.50
C LEU A 636 20.08 -14.13 3.30
N TRP A 637 19.61 -13.75 4.49
CA TRP A 637 18.81 -14.66 5.31
C TRP A 637 17.53 -15.04 4.58
N MET A 638 16.83 -14.07 3.98
CA MET A 638 15.61 -14.30 3.19
C MET A 638 15.88 -15.26 2.03
N LEU A 639 16.94 -14.98 1.25
CA LEU A 639 17.32 -15.81 0.10
C LEU A 639 17.67 -17.23 0.52
N GLN A 640 18.38 -17.41 1.64
CA GLN A 640 18.71 -18.73 2.19
C GLN A 640 17.48 -19.51 2.63
N GLN A 641 16.49 -18.85 3.25
CA GLN A 641 15.27 -19.53 3.70
C GLN A 641 14.40 -19.99 2.52
N VAL A 642 14.33 -19.22 1.44
CA VAL A 642 13.48 -19.58 0.31
C VAL A 642 14.16 -20.54 -0.67
N SER A 643 15.50 -20.53 -0.74
CA SER A 643 16.27 -21.48 -1.54
C SER A 643 16.01 -22.93 -1.14
N GLU A 644 16.21 -23.86 -2.07
CA GLU A 644 16.11 -25.30 -1.79
C GLU A 644 17.02 -25.71 -0.61
N PRO A 645 16.53 -26.57 0.31
CA PRO A 645 17.27 -26.95 1.50
C PRO A 645 18.52 -27.75 1.12
N GLN A 646 19.69 -27.19 1.40
CA GLN A 646 20.96 -27.88 1.22
C GLN A 646 21.20 -28.82 2.41
N ALA A 647 21.16 -30.13 2.15
CA ALA A 647 21.50 -31.14 3.14
C ALA A 647 22.99 -31.06 3.51
N LEU A 648 23.30 -31.29 4.79
CA LEU A 648 24.69 -31.42 5.23
C LEU A 648 25.30 -32.69 4.63
N ALA A 649 26.59 -32.63 4.27
CA ALA A 649 27.33 -33.79 3.79
C ALA A 649 27.49 -34.88 4.88
N ALA A 650 27.54 -34.47 6.15
CA ALA A 650 27.57 -35.34 7.32
C ALA A 650 26.78 -34.70 8.47
N ALA A 651 26.31 -35.52 9.43
CA ALA A 651 25.62 -35.00 10.62
C ALA A 651 26.59 -34.16 11.47
N SER A 652 26.14 -32.97 11.89
CA SER A 652 26.87 -32.18 12.90
C SER A 652 26.59 -32.73 14.30
N ASP A 653 27.29 -32.19 15.30
CA ASP A 653 27.12 -32.58 16.69
C ASP A 653 25.67 -32.38 17.18
N ASN A 654 24.96 -31.36 16.65
CA ASN A 654 23.56 -31.10 16.99
C ASN A 654 22.62 -32.20 16.45
N GLU A 655 22.81 -32.65 15.20
CA GLU A 655 22.01 -33.76 14.67
C GLU A 655 22.32 -35.08 15.40
N ARG A 656 23.59 -35.32 15.74
CA ARG A 656 23.99 -36.51 16.53
C ARG A 656 23.32 -36.52 17.89
N GLN A 657 23.33 -35.37 18.59
CA GLN A 657 22.65 -35.23 19.87
C GLN A 657 21.14 -35.46 19.75
N LEU A 658 20.49 -34.95 18.70
CA LEU A 658 19.08 -35.23 18.42
C LEU A 658 18.83 -36.73 18.26
N PHE A 659 19.65 -37.43 17.47
CA PHE A 659 19.50 -38.87 17.24
C PHE A 659 19.66 -39.68 18.54
N GLU A 660 20.65 -39.35 19.36
CA GLU A 660 20.87 -39.99 20.65
C GLU A 660 19.69 -39.76 21.60
N GLN A 661 19.18 -38.53 21.70
CA GLN A 661 18.03 -38.21 22.54
C GLN A 661 16.78 -38.97 22.10
N VAL A 662 16.48 -38.98 20.80
CA VAL A 662 15.35 -39.75 20.25
C VAL A 662 15.52 -41.24 20.56
N ARG A 663 16.70 -41.82 20.32
CA ARG A 663 16.97 -43.25 20.58
C ARG A 663 16.78 -43.62 22.06
N ASN A 664 17.28 -42.78 22.97
CA ASN A 664 17.18 -43.03 24.41
C ASN A 664 15.73 -43.02 24.88
N LEU A 665 14.94 -42.05 24.43
CA LEU A 665 13.54 -41.87 24.86
C LEU A 665 12.57 -42.81 24.15
N LEU A 666 12.85 -43.17 22.89
CA LEU A 666 11.95 -43.99 22.07
C LEU A 666 11.75 -45.40 22.64
N SER A 667 12.77 -45.99 23.27
CA SER A 667 12.68 -47.36 23.82
C SER A 667 11.51 -47.59 24.78
N GLY A 668 11.09 -46.55 25.53
CA GLY A 668 9.93 -46.60 26.44
C GLY A 668 8.59 -46.23 25.78
N ALA A 669 8.58 -45.74 24.55
CA ALA A 669 7.41 -45.26 23.82
C ALA A 669 6.93 -46.23 22.70
N LEU A 670 7.67 -47.30 22.44
CA LEU A 670 7.31 -48.30 21.42
C LEU A 670 6.09 -49.12 21.85
N PHE A 671 5.25 -49.44 20.88
CA PHE A 671 4.15 -50.38 21.07
C PHE A 671 4.69 -51.80 21.13
N THR A 672 4.58 -52.46 22.29
CA THR A 672 5.18 -53.79 22.52
C THR A 672 4.16 -54.81 23.02
N ASN A 673 4.42 -56.10 22.76
CA ASN A 673 3.62 -57.18 23.33
C ASN A 673 3.60 -57.15 24.88
N ALA A 674 4.67 -56.67 25.51
CA ALA A 674 4.75 -56.53 26.97
C ALA A 674 3.75 -55.48 27.50
N ALA A 675 3.56 -54.37 26.78
CA ALA A 675 2.56 -53.36 27.13
C ALA A 675 1.14 -53.92 27.05
N LEU A 676 0.84 -54.70 26.00
CA LEU A 676 -0.43 -55.39 25.83
C LEU A 676 -0.71 -56.40 26.95
N LEU A 677 0.29 -57.21 27.32
CA LEU A 677 0.19 -58.15 28.44
C LEU A 677 -0.11 -57.44 29.77
N THR A 678 0.55 -56.30 30.00
CA THR A 678 0.35 -55.49 31.22
C THR A 678 -1.05 -54.88 31.28
N ALA A 679 -1.64 -54.53 30.13
CA ALA A 679 -3.03 -54.08 30.01
C ALA A 679 -4.07 -55.23 30.14
N GLY A 680 -3.61 -56.48 30.29
CA GLY A 680 -4.45 -57.66 30.43
C GLY A 680 -4.99 -58.18 29.10
N VAL A 681 -4.26 -57.98 28.00
CA VAL A 681 -4.50 -58.64 26.70
C VAL A 681 -3.80 -60.00 26.70
N PRO A 682 -4.45 -61.10 26.29
CA PRO A 682 -3.84 -62.44 26.29
C PRO A 682 -2.61 -62.55 25.38
N ALA A 683 -1.65 -63.39 25.76
CA ALA A 683 -0.52 -63.74 24.90
C ALA A 683 -0.97 -64.63 23.73
N LEU A 684 -0.40 -64.44 22.54
CA LEU A 684 -0.59 -65.35 21.40
C LEU A 684 0.39 -66.54 21.49
N PRO A 685 -0.08 -67.79 21.29
CA PRO A 685 0.79 -68.96 21.29
C PRO A 685 1.58 -69.04 19.98
N GLY A 686 2.85 -68.62 20.00
CA GLY A 686 3.78 -68.74 18.88
C GLY A 686 3.70 -67.63 17.81
N ALA A 687 2.98 -66.54 18.08
CA ALA A 687 2.86 -65.38 17.20
C ALA A 687 3.01 -64.06 17.99
N SER A 688 3.30 -62.94 17.32
CA SER A 688 3.28 -61.62 17.93
C SER A 688 2.01 -60.85 17.55
N TRP A 689 1.50 -60.02 18.47
CA TRP A 689 0.47 -59.05 18.12
C TRP A 689 0.96 -58.04 17.06
N LEU A 690 2.26 -57.72 17.01
CA LEU A 690 2.84 -56.84 16.00
C LEU A 690 2.69 -57.42 14.58
N ASP A 691 2.78 -58.74 14.42
CA ASP A 691 2.61 -59.40 13.11
C ASP A 691 1.18 -59.26 12.57
N LEU A 692 0.19 -59.12 13.46
CA LEU A 692 -1.23 -58.96 13.11
C LEU A 692 -1.67 -57.49 13.00
N LEU A 693 -0.90 -56.55 13.57
CA LEU A 693 -1.24 -55.12 13.67
C LEU A 693 -0.48 -54.24 12.68
N THR A 694 0.06 -54.83 11.61
CA THR A 694 0.89 -54.13 10.59
C THR A 694 0.20 -52.95 9.91
N ALA A 695 -1.14 -52.88 9.95
CA ALA A 695 -1.90 -51.73 9.46
C ALA A 695 -1.86 -50.51 10.40
N LEU A 696 -1.52 -50.70 11.68
CA LEU A 696 -1.53 -49.67 12.73
C LEU A 696 -0.14 -49.42 13.32
N VAL A 697 0.73 -50.43 13.34
CA VAL A 697 2.05 -50.37 13.98
C VAL A 697 3.06 -51.10 13.08
N ASP A 698 4.26 -50.55 12.93
CA ASP A 698 5.34 -51.19 12.20
C ASP A 698 6.03 -52.33 13.01
N PRO A 699 6.93 -53.13 12.41
CA PRO A 699 7.60 -54.22 13.11
C PRO A 699 8.45 -53.80 14.32
N ASP A 700 8.92 -52.55 14.34
CA ASP A 700 9.74 -51.98 15.41
C ASP A 700 8.89 -51.35 16.53
N GLY A 701 7.56 -51.33 16.39
CA GLY A 701 6.63 -50.80 17.39
C GLY A 701 6.28 -49.31 17.21
N LEU A 702 6.59 -48.72 16.06
CA LEU A 702 6.20 -47.34 15.70
C LEU A 702 4.76 -47.30 15.23
N VAL A 703 3.98 -46.33 15.72
CA VAL A 703 2.58 -46.17 15.30
C VAL A 703 2.53 -45.51 13.92
N MET A 704 1.79 -46.12 13.00
CA MET A 704 1.60 -45.63 11.64
C MET A 704 0.82 -44.30 11.64
N PRO A 705 1.04 -43.42 10.64
CA PRO A 705 0.37 -42.12 10.61
C PRO A 705 -1.16 -42.26 10.50
N PRO A 706 -1.93 -41.47 11.26
CA PRO A 706 -3.39 -41.53 11.22
C PRO A 706 -3.93 -41.05 9.87
N ALA A 707 -4.96 -41.73 9.36
CA ALA A 707 -5.67 -41.33 8.15
C ALA A 707 -7.02 -40.67 8.51
N GLY A 708 -7.27 -39.48 7.94
CA GLY A 708 -8.53 -38.75 8.15
C GLY A 708 -8.59 -38.00 9.50
N THR A 709 -9.81 -37.66 9.92
CA THR A 709 -10.05 -37.01 11.22
C THR A 709 -9.83 -38.00 12.37
N GLU A 710 -9.67 -37.50 13.59
CA GLU A 710 -9.49 -38.36 14.77
C GLU A 710 -10.65 -39.37 14.94
N ALA A 711 -11.89 -38.96 14.64
CA ALA A 711 -13.04 -39.86 14.67
C ALA A 711 -12.94 -40.98 13.63
N VAL A 712 -12.47 -40.68 12.42
CA VAL A 712 -12.25 -41.66 11.35
C VAL A 712 -11.11 -42.60 11.73
N TYR A 713 -10.02 -42.07 12.28
CA TYR A 713 -8.89 -42.86 12.75
C TYR A 713 -9.31 -43.81 13.87
N LEU A 714 -10.07 -43.35 14.87
CA LEU A 714 -10.57 -44.19 15.96
C LEU A 714 -11.49 -45.31 15.45
N ALA A 715 -12.36 -45.02 14.48
CA ALA A 715 -13.21 -46.02 13.85
C ALA A 715 -12.38 -47.06 13.08
N PHE A 716 -11.41 -46.61 12.27
CA PHE A 716 -10.48 -47.46 11.54
C PHE A 716 -9.65 -48.35 12.48
N ALA A 717 -9.06 -47.76 13.52
CA ALA A 717 -8.25 -48.47 14.50
C ALA A 717 -9.06 -49.55 15.23
N ARG A 718 -10.31 -49.26 15.63
CA ARG A 718 -11.21 -50.26 16.23
C ARG A 718 -11.49 -51.44 15.30
N VAL A 719 -11.73 -51.18 14.02
CA VAL A 719 -11.98 -52.24 13.02
C VAL A 719 -10.73 -53.11 12.84
N ALA A 720 -9.55 -52.49 12.67
CA ALA A 720 -8.30 -53.22 12.51
C ALA A 720 -7.93 -54.03 13.77
N LEU A 721 -8.15 -53.48 14.96
CA LEU A 721 -7.94 -54.19 16.23
C LEU A 721 -8.92 -55.35 16.40
N ASP A 722 -10.21 -55.19 16.08
CA ASP A 722 -11.20 -56.28 16.13
C ASP A 722 -10.81 -57.42 15.19
N GLN A 723 -10.32 -57.08 13.99
CA GLN A 723 -9.85 -58.07 13.02
C GLN A 723 -8.61 -58.83 13.52
N ALA A 724 -7.60 -58.12 14.06
CA ALA A 724 -6.43 -58.75 14.64
C ALA A 724 -6.77 -59.69 15.82
N VAL A 725 -7.74 -59.30 16.66
CA VAL A 725 -8.22 -60.14 17.77
C VAL A 725 -8.93 -61.39 17.27
N ARG A 726 -9.73 -61.30 16.19
CA ARG A 726 -10.36 -62.48 15.56
C ARG A 726 -9.32 -63.45 15.01
N ASP A 727 -8.31 -62.93 14.32
CA ASP A 727 -7.28 -63.74 13.67
C ASP A 727 -6.34 -64.41 14.69
N GLY A 728 -6.02 -63.71 15.79
CA GLY A 728 -5.13 -64.22 16.83
C GLY A 728 -5.77 -65.15 17.86
N LEU A 729 -7.01 -64.88 18.30
CA LEU A 729 -7.67 -65.61 19.42
C LEU A 729 -8.87 -66.47 18.99
N GLY A 730 -9.31 -66.38 17.73
CA GLY A 730 -10.41 -67.16 17.18
C GLY A 730 -11.82 -66.77 17.70
N GLU A 731 -12.83 -67.49 17.22
CA GLU A 731 -14.26 -67.22 17.52
C GLU A 731 -14.67 -67.55 18.98
N SER A 732 -13.89 -68.35 19.69
CA SER A 732 -14.17 -68.83 21.05
C SER A 732 -14.23 -67.74 22.15
N ASN A 733 -13.75 -66.53 21.88
CA ASN A 733 -13.70 -65.41 22.84
C ASN A 733 -14.68 -64.25 22.53
N ALA A 734 -15.75 -64.52 21.77
CA ALA A 734 -16.68 -63.49 21.29
C ALA A 734 -17.29 -62.59 22.39
N SER A 735 -17.54 -63.10 23.59
CA SER A 735 -18.14 -62.34 24.71
C SER A 735 -17.20 -61.33 25.37
N VAL A 736 -15.87 -61.52 25.24
CA VAL A 736 -14.84 -60.67 25.87
C VAL A 736 -14.08 -59.82 24.82
N ARG A 737 -14.29 -60.11 23.53
CA ARG A 737 -13.64 -59.47 22.38
C ARG A 737 -13.67 -57.94 22.42
N ALA A 738 -14.85 -57.35 22.61
CA ALA A 738 -15.01 -55.90 22.67
C ALA A 738 -14.17 -55.26 23.79
N GLY A 739 -14.08 -55.91 24.96
CA GLY A 739 -13.25 -55.45 26.07
C GLY A 739 -11.75 -55.56 25.80
N ILE A 740 -11.32 -56.56 25.02
CA ILE A 740 -9.91 -56.70 24.59
C ILE A 740 -9.56 -55.61 23.57
N VAL A 741 -10.43 -55.35 22.59
CA VAL A 741 -10.24 -54.32 21.57
C VAL A 741 -10.07 -52.94 22.20
N GLU A 742 -10.91 -52.54 23.15
CA GLU A 742 -10.79 -51.23 23.83
C GLU A 742 -9.50 -51.13 24.68
N LYS A 743 -9.04 -52.24 25.30
CA LYS A 743 -7.74 -52.27 25.99
C LYS A 743 -6.57 -52.09 25.02
N MET A 744 -6.58 -52.78 23.89
CA MET A 744 -5.55 -52.64 22.85
C MET A 744 -5.57 -51.23 22.26
N LEU A 745 -6.75 -50.65 22.03
CA LEU A 745 -6.91 -49.27 21.58
C LEU A 745 -6.30 -48.29 22.57
N THR A 746 -6.53 -48.49 23.87
CA THR A 746 -5.94 -47.65 24.92
C THR A 746 -4.41 -47.68 24.87
N VAL A 747 -3.80 -48.87 24.76
CA VAL A 747 -2.34 -49.01 24.64
C VAL A 747 -1.82 -48.37 23.35
N LEU A 748 -2.54 -48.53 22.23
CA LEU A 748 -2.18 -47.91 20.95
C LEU A 748 -2.18 -46.38 21.04
N LEU A 749 -3.23 -45.79 21.62
CA LEU A 749 -3.35 -44.35 21.79
C LEU A 749 -2.27 -43.81 22.74
N GLN A 750 -1.97 -44.53 23.82
CA GLN A 750 -0.89 -44.16 24.74
C GLN A 750 0.49 -44.24 24.06
N ALA A 751 0.76 -45.28 23.26
CA ALA A 751 1.99 -45.40 22.47
C ALA A 751 2.10 -44.27 21.43
N ARG A 752 1.01 -43.92 20.75
CA ARG A 752 0.97 -42.79 19.82
C ARG A 752 1.29 -41.48 20.52
N GLU A 753 0.62 -41.19 21.64
CA GLU A 753 0.82 -39.95 22.39
C GLU A 753 2.25 -39.83 22.93
N THR A 754 2.81 -40.93 23.46
CA THR A 754 4.20 -40.95 23.94
C THR A 754 5.21 -40.78 22.80
N GLN A 755 5.02 -41.42 21.64
CA GLN A 755 5.87 -41.20 20.46
C GLN A 755 5.80 -39.75 19.95
N VAL A 756 4.60 -39.17 19.93
CA VAL A 756 4.41 -37.75 19.61
C VAL A 756 5.16 -36.87 20.61
N SER A 757 5.08 -37.16 21.92
CA SER A 757 5.80 -36.40 22.96
C SER A 757 7.32 -36.46 22.78
N VAL A 758 7.87 -37.63 22.47
CA VAL A 758 9.32 -37.80 22.21
C VAL A 758 9.77 -36.90 21.07
N VAL A 759 9.07 -36.94 19.93
CA VAL A 759 9.41 -36.10 18.78
C VAL A 759 9.22 -34.62 19.09
N LYS A 760 8.11 -34.27 19.77
CA LYS A 760 7.78 -32.90 20.17
C LYS A 760 8.90 -32.27 21.00
N GLU A 761 9.34 -32.96 22.04
CA GLU A 761 10.40 -32.48 22.95
C GLU A 761 11.77 -32.43 22.26
N CYS A 762 12.14 -33.48 21.54
CA CYS A 762 13.45 -33.55 20.87
C CYS A 762 13.58 -32.50 19.76
N LEU A 763 12.55 -32.31 18.94
CA LEU A 763 12.56 -31.29 17.89
C LEU A 763 12.52 -29.87 18.47
N ALA A 764 11.77 -29.64 19.55
CA ALA A 764 11.76 -28.33 20.22
C ALA A 764 13.17 -27.94 20.68
N VAL A 765 13.90 -28.87 21.31
CA VAL A 765 15.29 -28.66 21.72
C VAL A 765 16.21 -28.42 20.51
N TYR A 766 16.08 -29.23 19.46
CA TYR A 766 16.94 -29.13 18.27
C TYR A 766 16.74 -27.83 17.48
N THR A 767 15.48 -27.38 17.34
CA THR A 767 15.12 -26.22 16.52
C THR A 767 15.01 -24.90 17.28
N GLY A 768 14.87 -24.96 18.60
CA GLY A 768 14.68 -23.79 19.47
C GLY A 768 13.26 -23.20 19.45
N VAL A 769 12.29 -23.87 18.82
CA VAL A 769 10.88 -23.46 18.81
C VAL A 769 10.10 -24.08 19.99
N ASN A 770 8.91 -23.57 20.29
CA ASN A 770 8.06 -24.16 21.32
C ASN A 770 7.60 -25.57 20.88
N ALA A 771 7.40 -26.46 21.85
CA ALA A 771 6.92 -27.82 21.67
C ALA A 771 5.65 -27.89 20.81
N GLU A 772 4.70 -26.97 20.96
CA GLU A 772 3.48 -26.94 20.12
C GLU A 772 3.75 -26.56 18.65
N GLN A 773 4.76 -25.72 18.40
CA GLN A 773 5.18 -25.34 17.04
C GLN A 773 5.98 -26.45 16.36
N ALA A 774 6.76 -27.23 17.11
CA ALA A 774 7.68 -28.23 16.56
C ALA A 774 6.97 -29.27 15.68
N LEU A 775 5.79 -29.74 16.08
CA LEU A 775 5.00 -30.70 15.30
C LEU A 775 4.38 -30.05 14.06
N LEU A 776 3.92 -28.81 14.17
CA LEU A 776 3.38 -28.06 13.02
C LEU A 776 4.47 -27.77 11.99
N VAL A 777 5.69 -27.45 12.42
CA VAL A 777 6.83 -27.29 11.52
C VAL A 777 7.20 -28.61 10.83
N LEU A 778 7.18 -29.73 11.55
CA LEU A 778 7.41 -31.06 10.97
C LEU A 778 6.35 -31.39 9.91
N ALA A 779 5.07 -31.12 10.21
CA ALA A 779 3.97 -31.27 9.27
C ALA A 779 4.13 -30.35 8.05
N TRP A 780 4.57 -29.10 8.25
CA TRP A 780 4.84 -28.16 7.18
C TRP A 780 5.97 -28.64 6.26
N ALA A 781 7.01 -29.27 6.81
CA ALA A 781 8.10 -29.93 6.07
C ALA A 781 7.71 -31.27 5.40
N ASN A 782 6.41 -31.58 5.31
CA ASN A 782 5.87 -32.79 4.70
C ASN A 782 6.42 -34.10 5.34
N ALA A 783 6.50 -34.10 6.67
CA ALA A 783 6.87 -35.28 7.44
C ALA A 783 5.90 -35.55 8.59
N THR A 784 5.83 -36.83 8.96
CA THR A 784 5.06 -37.30 10.11
C THR A 784 6.01 -37.75 11.23
N VAL A 785 5.49 -37.83 12.45
CA VAL A 785 6.21 -38.39 13.61
C VAL A 785 6.79 -39.76 13.27
N TYR A 786 5.99 -40.64 12.65
CA TYR A 786 6.42 -41.94 12.15
C TYR A 786 7.62 -41.85 11.21
N ARG A 787 7.54 -41.00 10.16
CA ARG A 787 8.60 -40.88 9.16
C ARG A 787 9.94 -40.46 9.78
N LEU A 788 9.91 -39.51 10.73
CA LEU A 788 11.12 -39.05 11.42
C LEU A 788 11.72 -40.17 12.28
N LEU A 789 10.91 -40.81 13.12
CA LEU A 789 11.37 -41.88 14.02
C LEU A 789 11.95 -43.06 13.22
N ARG A 790 11.28 -43.46 12.13
CA ARG A 790 11.72 -44.52 11.23
C ARG A 790 13.11 -44.22 10.65
N GLN A 791 13.30 -43.01 10.13
CA GLN A 791 14.59 -42.59 9.56
C GLN A 791 15.72 -42.54 10.60
N VAL A 792 15.42 -42.16 11.85
CA VAL A 792 16.41 -42.17 12.95
C VAL A 792 16.83 -43.60 13.33
N LEU A 793 15.88 -44.54 13.34
CA LEU A 793 16.13 -45.96 13.61
C LEU A 793 16.96 -46.62 12.50
N GLU A 794 16.64 -46.38 11.22
CA GLU A 794 17.35 -46.95 10.08
C GLU A 794 18.83 -46.52 10.02
N ARG A 795 19.17 -45.37 10.61
CA ARG A 795 20.54 -44.86 10.67
C ARG A 795 21.46 -45.62 11.63
N THR A 796 20.93 -46.44 12.54
CA THR A 796 21.71 -47.19 13.55
C THR A 796 22.74 -48.17 12.96
N GLY A 797 22.63 -48.53 11.68
CA GLY A 797 23.58 -49.42 10.99
C GLY A 797 24.70 -48.73 10.19
N LEU A 798 24.70 -47.39 10.08
CA LEU A 798 25.57 -46.64 9.16
C LEU A 798 26.71 -45.85 9.86
N ASP A 799 26.73 -45.82 11.19
CA ASP A 799 27.65 -45.01 12.01
C ASP A 799 29.14 -45.47 11.93
N LEU A 800 29.46 -46.57 11.21
CA LEU A 800 30.82 -47.11 11.06
C LEU A 800 31.53 -46.69 9.75
N ASP A 801 30.82 -46.13 8.75
CA ASP A 801 31.36 -45.87 7.39
C ASP A 801 31.17 -44.40 6.91
N GLU A 802 30.85 -43.45 7.81
CA GLU A 802 30.63 -42.02 7.44
C GLU A 802 31.88 -41.32 6.84
N SER A 803 33.07 -41.93 6.93
CA SER A 803 34.33 -41.34 6.42
C SER A 803 34.57 -41.53 4.91
N VAL A 804 33.71 -42.26 4.19
CA VAL A 804 33.93 -42.64 2.77
C VAL A 804 32.79 -42.25 1.82
N ARG A 805 31.85 -41.37 2.22
CA ARG A 805 30.82 -40.89 1.28
C ARG A 805 31.41 -39.91 0.24
N GLY A 806 31.38 -40.31 -1.03
CA GLY A 806 31.86 -39.50 -2.15
C GLY A 806 30.89 -38.36 -2.53
N ARG A 807 31.36 -37.37 -3.30
CA ARG A 807 30.56 -36.22 -3.76
C ARG A 807 29.35 -36.57 -4.66
N ASP A 808 29.27 -37.81 -5.15
CA ASP A 808 28.24 -38.28 -6.11
C ASP A 808 27.16 -39.19 -5.49
N GLU A 809 27.12 -39.37 -4.16
CA GLU A 809 26.06 -40.13 -3.49
C GLU A 809 24.81 -39.27 -3.20
N GLN A 810 23.62 -39.88 -3.26
CA GLN A 810 22.36 -39.21 -2.92
C GLN A 810 22.41 -38.63 -1.49
N PRO A 811 21.96 -37.38 -1.28
CA PRO A 811 21.99 -36.76 0.03
C PRO A 811 21.13 -37.54 1.02
N ASP A 812 21.59 -37.64 2.25
CA ASP A 812 20.89 -38.36 3.31
C ASP A 812 19.47 -37.81 3.48
N PRO A 813 18.41 -38.64 3.34
CA PRO A 813 17.03 -38.17 3.36
C PRO A 813 16.63 -37.59 4.74
N LEU A 814 17.23 -38.07 5.83
CA LEU A 814 17.01 -37.53 7.17
C LEU A 814 17.67 -36.16 7.31
N LEU A 815 18.89 -35.99 6.82
CA LEU A 815 19.58 -34.68 6.85
C LEU A 815 18.90 -33.66 5.95
N THR A 816 18.30 -34.10 4.84
CA THR A 816 17.49 -33.25 3.95
C THR A 816 16.21 -32.79 4.66
N LEU A 817 15.49 -33.71 5.31
CA LEU A 817 14.32 -33.38 6.12
C LEU A 817 14.68 -32.41 7.26
N LEU A 818 15.76 -32.67 7.99
CA LEU A 818 16.20 -31.80 9.09
C LEU A 818 16.70 -30.43 8.60
N ALA A 819 17.24 -30.33 7.39
CA ALA A 819 17.54 -29.06 6.76
C ALA A 819 16.26 -28.25 6.51
N ASP A 820 15.19 -28.87 5.99
CA ASP A 820 13.92 -28.18 5.78
C ASP A 820 13.21 -27.81 7.09
N VAL A 821 13.25 -28.70 8.10
CA VAL A 821 12.73 -28.41 9.44
C VAL A 821 13.46 -27.22 10.06
N ARG A 822 14.80 -27.17 10.02
CA ARG A 822 15.57 -26.02 10.51
C ARG A 822 15.20 -24.72 9.80
N ARG A 823 15.08 -24.76 8.47
CA ARG A 823 14.73 -23.62 7.62
C ARG A 823 13.37 -23.04 8.02
N ARG A 824 12.35 -23.89 8.12
CA ARG A 824 10.99 -23.48 8.52
C ARG A 824 10.93 -23.04 9.98
N SER A 825 11.64 -23.70 10.88
CA SER A 825 11.77 -23.27 12.28
C SER A 825 12.41 -21.89 12.38
N ALA A 826 13.46 -21.60 11.61
CA ALA A 826 14.07 -20.28 11.58
C ALA A 826 13.09 -19.20 11.14
N VAL A 827 12.20 -19.49 10.17
CA VAL A 827 11.13 -18.60 9.75
C VAL A 827 10.10 -18.39 10.86
N VAL A 828 9.65 -19.46 11.52
CA VAL A 828 8.72 -19.40 12.66
C VAL A 828 9.29 -18.54 13.78
N THR A 829 10.57 -18.71 14.12
CA THR A 829 11.25 -17.91 15.14
C THR A 829 11.42 -16.45 14.70
N LYS A 830 11.86 -16.20 13.46
CA LYS A 830 12.14 -14.84 12.97
C LYS A 830 10.87 -13.99 12.82
N LEU A 831 9.75 -14.61 12.47
CA LEU A 831 8.45 -13.96 12.31
C LEU A 831 7.54 -14.11 13.55
N GLU A 832 8.01 -14.78 14.60
CA GLU A 832 7.25 -15.04 15.84
C GLU A 832 5.87 -15.67 15.58
N LEU A 833 5.80 -16.64 14.68
CA LEU A 833 4.52 -17.25 14.26
C LEU A 833 3.92 -18.11 15.38
N GLY A 834 2.71 -17.78 15.83
CA GLY A 834 1.95 -18.57 16.81
C GLY A 834 1.54 -19.95 16.28
N ALA A 835 1.29 -20.90 17.18
CA ALA A 835 0.86 -22.26 16.82
C ALA A 835 -0.51 -22.25 16.10
N GLU A 836 -1.46 -21.45 16.59
CA GLU A 836 -2.79 -21.28 15.96
C GLU A 836 -2.67 -20.80 14.51
N LEU A 837 -1.84 -19.79 14.25
CA LEU A 837 -1.62 -19.26 12.90
C LEU A 837 -1.03 -20.32 11.97
N LEU A 838 -0.03 -21.07 12.43
CA LEU A 838 0.59 -22.14 11.64
C LEU A 838 -0.42 -23.25 11.33
N GLN A 839 -1.27 -23.59 12.29
CA GLN A 839 -2.35 -24.55 12.09
C GLN A 839 -3.35 -24.05 11.05
N ASP A 840 -3.86 -22.83 11.19
CA ASP A 840 -4.79 -22.21 10.24
C ASP A 840 -4.21 -22.17 8.81
N TYR A 841 -2.92 -21.84 8.68
CA TYR A 841 -2.21 -21.88 7.41
C TYR A 841 -2.22 -23.28 6.78
N LEU A 842 -1.87 -24.31 7.56
CA LEU A 842 -1.80 -25.70 7.09
C LEU A 842 -3.19 -26.28 6.78
N ASP A 843 -4.22 -25.88 7.52
CA ASP A 843 -5.57 -26.39 7.38
C ASP A 843 -6.30 -25.78 6.17
N TYR A 844 -6.24 -24.46 6.00
CA TYR A 844 -6.94 -23.78 4.88
C TYR A 844 -6.22 -22.56 4.32
N GLY A 845 -5.36 -21.89 5.11
CA GLY A 845 -4.75 -20.61 4.75
C GLY A 845 -3.81 -20.69 3.54
N HIS A 846 -3.09 -21.79 3.33
CA HIS A 846 -2.28 -22.00 2.11
C HIS A 846 -3.10 -21.74 0.84
N LYS A 847 -4.35 -22.20 0.81
CA LYS A 847 -5.27 -22.01 -0.31
C LYS A 847 -6.02 -20.69 -0.23
N ALA A 848 -6.69 -20.40 0.88
CA ALA A 848 -7.57 -19.24 1.00
C ALA A 848 -6.82 -17.90 1.05
N TRP A 849 -5.64 -17.88 1.69
CA TRP A 849 -4.89 -16.65 1.94
C TRP A 849 -3.86 -16.35 0.86
N VAL A 850 -3.18 -17.39 0.36
CA VAL A 850 -2.01 -17.28 -0.52
C VAL A 850 -2.29 -17.75 -1.96
N ASP A 851 -3.39 -18.49 -2.18
CA ASP A 851 -3.73 -19.15 -3.45
C ASP A 851 -2.67 -20.19 -3.87
N GLN A 852 -2.29 -21.05 -2.93
CA GLN A 852 -1.30 -22.12 -3.12
C GLN A 852 -1.95 -23.48 -2.88
N ASP A 853 -1.93 -24.36 -3.89
CA ASP A 853 -2.53 -25.70 -3.79
C ASP A 853 -1.75 -26.65 -2.86
N ASP A 854 -0.42 -26.61 -2.93
CA ASP A 854 0.43 -27.42 -2.05
C ASP A 854 0.68 -26.69 -0.73
N LYS A 855 0.08 -27.18 0.36
CA LYS A 855 0.30 -26.64 1.72
C LYS A 855 1.74 -26.77 2.24
N HIS A 856 2.56 -27.62 1.63
CA HIS A 856 3.95 -27.84 2.04
C HIS A 856 4.94 -26.97 1.26
N ALA A 857 4.54 -26.38 0.13
CA ALA A 857 5.42 -25.50 -0.64
C ALA A 857 5.77 -24.25 0.17
N PHE A 858 7.06 -23.88 0.14
CA PHE A 858 7.58 -22.68 0.79
C PHE A 858 8.32 -21.83 -0.23
N THR A 859 7.73 -20.69 -0.59
CA THR A 859 8.22 -19.78 -1.64
C THR A 859 8.42 -18.36 -1.09
N VAL A 860 8.96 -17.45 -1.91
CA VAL A 860 9.09 -16.03 -1.55
C VAL A 860 7.71 -15.44 -1.27
N ARG A 861 6.68 -15.87 -2.02
CA ARG A 861 5.28 -15.45 -1.82
C ARG A 861 4.74 -15.92 -0.48
N THR A 862 5.04 -17.15 -0.07
CA THR A 862 4.67 -17.66 1.27
C THR A 862 5.30 -16.80 2.36
N LEU A 863 6.61 -16.55 2.28
CA LEU A 863 7.33 -15.74 3.25
C LEU A 863 6.84 -14.28 3.29
N TYR A 864 6.60 -13.67 2.13
CA TYR A 864 6.07 -12.31 2.02
C TYR A 864 4.70 -12.21 2.71
N ASN A 865 3.76 -13.11 2.39
CA ASN A 865 2.41 -13.07 2.94
C ASN A 865 2.38 -13.31 4.45
N LEU A 866 3.20 -14.21 4.97
CA LEU A 866 3.35 -14.40 6.43
C LEU A 866 3.97 -13.16 7.09
N THR A 867 4.88 -12.47 6.42
CA THR A 867 5.45 -11.20 6.88
C THR A 867 4.41 -10.06 6.85
N SER A 868 3.52 -10.03 5.85
CA SER A 868 2.41 -9.08 5.79
C SER A 868 1.38 -9.36 6.90
N LEU A 869 1.05 -10.62 7.17
CA LEU A 869 0.14 -10.98 8.26
C LEU A 869 0.70 -10.57 9.64
N THR A 870 1.98 -10.85 9.91
CA THR A 870 2.62 -10.42 11.16
C THR A 870 2.72 -8.90 11.28
N ARG A 871 2.97 -8.19 10.16
CA ARG A 871 2.87 -6.73 10.12
C ARG A 871 1.47 -6.22 10.46
N ALA A 872 0.41 -6.93 10.05
CA ALA A 872 -0.96 -6.56 10.40
C ALA A 872 -1.16 -6.59 11.93
N PHE A 873 -0.58 -7.58 12.61
CA PHE A 873 -0.60 -7.66 14.07
C PHE A 873 0.16 -6.51 14.72
N GLU A 874 1.35 -6.16 14.22
CA GLU A 874 2.13 -5.01 14.73
C GLU A 874 1.42 -3.66 14.56
N LEU A 875 0.62 -3.54 13.51
CA LEU A 875 -0.12 -2.34 13.16
C LEU A 875 -1.38 -2.12 14.02
N SER A 876 -1.74 -3.11 14.85
CA SER A 876 -2.91 -3.15 15.71
C SER A 876 -2.53 -3.24 17.19
N LYS A 877 -3.43 -2.80 18.07
CA LYS A 877 -3.35 -3.05 19.52
C LYS A 877 -4.22 -4.24 19.95
N GLN A 878 -5.02 -4.79 19.04
CA GLN A 878 -5.93 -5.90 19.28
C GLN A 878 -5.18 -7.25 19.20
N PRO A 879 -5.66 -8.31 19.86
CA PRO A 879 -5.05 -9.63 19.78
C PRO A 879 -5.14 -10.22 18.36
N ALA A 880 -4.10 -10.93 17.93
CA ALA A 880 -3.99 -11.54 16.61
C ALA A 880 -5.19 -12.47 16.28
N GLN A 881 -5.76 -13.13 17.29
CA GLN A 881 -6.94 -13.99 17.17
C GLN A 881 -8.13 -13.28 16.52
N LYS A 882 -8.33 -11.97 16.75
CA LYS A 882 -9.45 -11.24 16.15
C LYS A 882 -9.36 -11.18 14.62
N LEU A 883 -8.15 -10.98 14.08
CA LEU A 883 -7.92 -10.95 12.64
C LEU A 883 -7.94 -12.36 12.02
N LEU A 884 -7.38 -13.36 12.72
CA LEU A 884 -7.45 -14.76 12.27
C LEU A 884 -8.90 -15.26 12.22
N ALA A 885 -9.69 -14.98 13.25
CA ALA A 885 -11.12 -15.28 13.27
C ALA A 885 -11.88 -14.55 12.15
N TYR A 886 -11.56 -13.28 11.90
CA TYR A 886 -12.13 -12.55 10.75
C TYR A 886 -11.83 -13.27 9.42
N LEU A 887 -10.57 -13.65 9.18
CA LEU A 887 -10.17 -14.32 7.94
C LEU A 887 -10.79 -15.72 7.80
N SER A 888 -10.97 -16.47 8.89
CA SER A 888 -11.62 -17.78 8.84
C SER A 888 -13.11 -17.65 8.52
N GLU A 889 -13.82 -16.76 9.23
CA GLU A 889 -15.26 -16.56 9.05
C GLU A 889 -15.60 -16.00 7.67
N VAL A 890 -14.82 -15.04 7.16
CA VAL A 890 -15.03 -14.46 5.82
C VAL A 890 -14.81 -15.49 4.70
N ASN A 891 -13.86 -16.42 4.88
CA ASN A 891 -13.63 -17.50 3.92
C ASN A 891 -14.62 -18.66 4.07
N ALA A 892 -15.32 -18.74 5.21
CA ALA A 892 -16.42 -19.68 5.45
C ALA A 892 -17.79 -19.17 4.97
N LEU A 893 -17.88 -17.92 4.49
CA LEU A 893 -19.13 -17.35 4.00
C LEU A 893 -19.75 -18.21 2.88
N PRO A 894 -21.08 -18.45 2.92
CA PRO A 894 -21.81 -19.14 1.86
C PRO A 894 -21.60 -18.47 0.49
N SER A 895 -21.62 -19.26 -0.59
CA SER A 895 -21.59 -18.74 -1.96
C SER A 895 -22.65 -19.44 -2.82
N PRO A 896 -23.65 -18.71 -3.37
CA PRO A 896 -23.84 -17.26 -3.35
C PRO A 896 -24.53 -16.74 -2.06
N LEU A 897 -24.30 -15.47 -1.72
CA LEU A 897 -25.03 -14.73 -0.68
C LEU A 897 -26.26 -14.03 -1.25
N SER A 898 -27.31 -13.86 -0.44
CA SER A 898 -28.46 -13.01 -0.78
C SER A 898 -28.07 -11.52 -0.73
N GLU A 899 -28.92 -10.63 -1.25
CA GLU A 899 -28.62 -9.19 -1.28
C GLU A 899 -28.44 -8.59 0.12
N HIS A 900 -29.36 -8.87 1.05
CA HIS A 900 -29.26 -8.36 2.42
C HIS A 900 -28.13 -9.02 3.21
N ALA A 901 -27.89 -10.33 3.02
CA ALA A 901 -26.75 -11.00 3.65
C ALA A 901 -25.42 -10.41 3.17
N THR A 902 -25.31 -10.09 1.87
CA THR A 902 -24.13 -9.43 1.29
C THR A 902 -23.92 -8.06 1.91
N ARG A 903 -24.97 -7.23 2.00
CA ARG A 903 -24.90 -5.89 2.59
C ARG A 903 -24.49 -5.94 4.06
N LEU A 904 -25.07 -6.85 4.84
CA LEU A 904 -24.76 -7.03 6.25
C LEU A 904 -23.32 -7.51 6.44
N ALA A 905 -22.86 -8.48 5.64
CA ALA A 905 -21.49 -8.97 5.67
C ALA A 905 -20.47 -7.88 5.30
N GLN A 906 -20.75 -7.04 4.31
CA GLN A 906 -19.91 -5.88 3.95
C GLN A 906 -19.77 -4.87 5.10
N GLN A 907 -20.88 -4.56 5.78
CA GLN A 907 -20.89 -3.65 6.93
C GLN A 907 -20.12 -4.25 8.10
N ALA A 908 -20.42 -5.50 8.48
CA ALA A 908 -19.77 -6.19 9.59
C ALA A 908 -18.26 -6.36 9.35
N ALA A 909 -17.86 -6.74 8.13
CA ALA A 909 -16.46 -6.89 7.76
C ALA A 909 -15.68 -5.57 7.88
N SER A 910 -16.27 -4.46 7.41
CA SER A 910 -15.64 -3.14 7.49
C SER A 910 -15.48 -2.67 8.94
N ILE A 911 -16.49 -2.90 9.79
CA ILE A 911 -16.43 -2.53 11.22
C ILE A 911 -15.37 -3.35 11.95
N ARG A 912 -15.31 -4.67 11.72
CA ARG A 912 -14.30 -5.54 12.35
C ARG A 912 -12.88 -5.16 11.96
N LEU A 913 -12.64 -4.86 10.68
CA LEU A 913 -11.33 -4.38 10.21
C LEU A 913 -10.98 -3.01 10.80
N ALA A 914 -11.94 -2.09 10.86
CA ALA A 914 -11.77 -0.77 11.48
C ALA A 914 -11.42 -0.88 12.99
N GLU A 915 -12.12 -1.76 13.72
CA GLU A 915 -11.83 -2.06 15.13
C GLU A 915 -10.45 -2.70 15.30
N PHE A 916 -10.09 -3.62 14.42
CA PHE A 916 -8.78 -4.25 14.44
C PHE A 916 -7.68 -3.22 14.21
N PHE A 917 -7.79 -2.38 13.18
CA PHE A 917 -6.73 -1.44 12.81
C PHE A 917 -6.79 -0.09 13.55
N ASP A 918 -7.74 0.13 14.46
CA ASP A 918 -7.95 1.45 15.10
C ASP A 918 -8.03 2.55 14.03
N TRP A 919 -8.86 2.31 13.02
CA TRP A 919 -8.99 3.13 11.81
C TRP A 919 -10.47 3.43 11.51
N SER A 920 -10.75 4.44 10.69
CA SER A 920 -12.11 4.86 10.34
C SER A 920 -12.86 3.78 9.54
N VAL A 921 -14.11 3.49 9.92
CA VAL A 921 -15.00 2.59 9.15
C VAL A 921 -15.20 3.11 7.73
N GLN A 922 -15.31 4.43 7.55
CA GLN A 922 -15.46 5.04 6.24
C GLN A 922 -14.23 4.82 5.36
N GLU A 923 -13.02 4.96 5.92
CA GLU A 923 -11.79 4.75 5.17
C GLU A 923 -11.57 3.28 4.83
N VAL A 924 -11.90 2.37 5.74
CA VAL A 924 -11.89 0.93 5.45
C VAL A 924 -12.88 0.59 4.33
N ARG A 925 -14.11 1.11 4.37
CA ARG A 925 -15.11 0.91 3.30
C ARG A 925 -14.61 1.45 1.96
N GLU A 926 -14.03 2.65 1.97
CA GLU A 926 -13.50 3.31 0.78
C GLU A 926 -12.33 2.53 0.17
N CYS A 927 -11.49 1.95 1.03
CA CYS A 927 -10.37 1.10 0.63
C CYS A 927 -10.85 -0.24 0.07
N VAL A 928 -11.62 -1.01 0.85
CA VAL A 928 -12.13 -2.33 0.45
C VAL A 928 -13.02 -2.25 -0.79
N GLY A 929 -13.81 -1.18 -0.94
CA GLY A 929 -14.64 -0.93 -2.11
C GLY A 929 -13.86 -0.75 -3.41
N ARG A 930 -12.57 -0.37 -3.35
CA ARG A 930 -11.67 -0.32 -4.51
C ARG A 930 -10.83 -1.58 -4.68
N ILE A 931 -10.49 -2.25 -3.59
CA ILE A 931 -9.73 -3.52 -3.61
C ILE A 931 -10.54 -4.62 -4.29
N ASP A 932 -11.81 -4.79 -3.90
CA ASP A 932 -12.73 -5.74 -4.49
C ASP A 932 -14.07 -5.04 -4.77
N PRO A 933 -14.24 -4.43 -5.96
CA PRO A 933 -15.45 -3.68 -6.28
C PRO A 933 -16.70 -4.56 -6.37
N ASN A 934 -16.54 -5.87 -6.53
CA ASN A 934 -17.64 -6.82 -6.69
C ASN A 934 -18.19 -7.25 -5.32
N LEU A 935 -17.34 -7.83 -4.47
CA LEU A 935 -17.78 -8.37 -3.18
C LEU A 935 -17.67 -7.34 -2.05
N LYS A 936 -16.70 -6.42 -2.13
CA LYS A 936 -16.38 -5.42 -1.10
C LYS A 936 -16.13 -6.04 0.29
N ILE A 937 -15.52 -7.23 0.31
CA ILE A 937 -15.11 -7.94 1.52
C ILE A 937 -13.68 -8.44 1.31
N LEU A 938 -12.82 -8.21 2.30
CA LEU A 938 -11.42 -8.61 2.28
C LEU A 938 -11.27 -10.08 2.71
N LYS A 939 -10.78 -10.95 1.81
CA LYS A 939 -10.69 -12.40 2.03
C LYS A 939 -9.27 -12.95 2.14
N ASN A 940 -8.29 -12.33 1.49
CA ASN A 940 -6.94 -12.88 1.35
C ASN A 940 -5.83 -11.89 1.77
N LEU A 941 -4.60 -12.38 1.88
CA LEU A 941 -3.48 -11.59 2.40
C LEU A 941 -2.96 -10.56 1.40
N THR A 942 -3.19 -10.73 0.11
CA THR A 942 -2.86 -9.72 -0.92
C THR A 942 -3.74 -8.49 -0.76
N GLN A 943 -5.04 -8.70 -0.51
CA GLN A 943 -5.99 -7.62 -0.21
C GLN A 943 -5.68 -6.96 1.14
N LEU A 944 -5.29 -7.75 2.15
CA LEU A 944 -4.82 -7.22 3.45
C LEU A 944 -3.58 -6.34 3.29
N ASP A 945 -2.62 -6.76 2.48
CA ASP A 945 -1.40 -6.01 2.20
C ASP A 945 -1.71 -4.64 1.60
N LEU A 946 -2.59 -4.57 0.60
CA LEU A 946 -3.04 -3.33 0.00
C LEU A 946 -3.74 -2.41 1.02
N LEU A 947 -4.63 -2.94 1.85
CA LEU A 947 -5.28 -2.17 2.92
C LEU A 947 -4.23 -1.59 3.90
N MET A 948 -3.25 -2.39 4.31
CA MET A 948 -2.17 -1.92 5.18
C MET A 948 -1.28 -0.87 4.51
N ARG A 949 -0.94 -1.03 3.22
CA ARG A 949 -0.15 -0.05 2.47
C ARG A 949 -0.85 1.30 2.41
N VAL A 950 -2.15 1.31 2.12
CA VAL A 950 -2.97 2.53 2.12
C VAL A 950 -3.04 3.15 3.53
N ARG A 951 -3.30 2.36 4.58
CA ARG A 951 -3.32 2.88 5.96
C ARG A 951 -1.98 3.47 6.41
N VAL A 952 -0.87 2.79 6.11
CA VAL A 952 0.47 3.29 6.44
C VAL A 952 0.78 4.57 5.68
N LEU A 953 0.37 4.65 4.40
CA LEU A 953 0.52 5.84 3.59
C LEU A 953 -0.33 7.00 4.12
N ALA A 954 -1.60 6.74 4.47
CA ALA A 954 -2.50 7.72 5.08
C ALA A 954 -1.91 8.31 6.37
N LYS A 955 -1.39 7.44 7.26
CA LYS A 955 -0.71 7.89 8.48
C LYS A 955 0.55 8.72 8.21
N HIS A 956 1.28 8.42 7.14
CA HIS A 956 2.50 9.14 6.78
C HIS A 956 2.23 10.50 6.12
N THR A 957 1.19 10.60 5.28
CA THR A 957 0.88 11.80 4.50
C THR A 957 -0.21 12.67 5.12
N GLY A 958 -1.04 12.13 6.01
CA GLY A 958 -2.25 12.78 6.50
C GLY A 958 -3.40 12.80 5.49
N MET A 959 -3.28 12.05 4.38
CA MET A 959 -4.31 11.95 3.35
C MET A 959 -5.29 10.83 3.68
N ASP A 960 -6.58 11.05 3.41
CA ASP A 960 -7.59 10.01 3.50
C ASP A 960 -7.45 8.95 2.39
N ALA A 961 -8.06 7.79 2.60
CA ALA A 961 -8.02 6.69 1.64
C ALA A 961 -8.48 7.12 0.23
N LEU A 962 -9.53 7.95 0.11
CA LEU A 962 -10.03 8.47 -1.16
C LEU A 962 -8.93 9.23 -1.92
N THR A 963 -8.27 10.19 -1.27
CA THR A 963 -7.20 10.99 -1.89
C THR A 963 -6.05 10.10 -2.35
N ILE A 964 -5.65 9.12 -1.54
CA ILE A 964 -4.59 8.16 -1.91
C ILE A 964 -4.93 7.42 -3.20
N PHE A 965 -6.16 6.90 -3.30
CA PHE A 965 -6.60 6.20 -4.51
C PHE A 965 -6.77 7.14 -5.71
N LEU A 966 -7.26 8.38 -5.52
CA LEU A 966 -7.36 9.35 -6.61
C LEU A 966 -6.00 9.65 -7.23
N ILE A 967 -4.96 9.84 -6.40
CA ILE A 967 -3.58 10.05 -6.87
C ILE A 967 -3.01 8.77 -7.50
N GLY A 968 -3.16 7.63 -6.83
CA GLY A 968 -2.55 6.36 -7.26
C GLY A 968 -3.17 5.78 -8.53
N THR A 969 -4.44 6.07 -8.81
CA THR A 969 -5.14 5.56 -10.01
C THR A 969 -5.05 6.48 -11.23
N LEU A 970 -4.31 7.60 -11.13
CA LEU A 970 -4.15 8.54 -12.25
C LEU A 970 -3.62 7.84 -13.51
N PRO A 971 -4.27 8.03 -14.67
CA PRO A 971 -3.82 7.43 -15.91
C PRO A 971 -2.52 8.06 -16.40
N GLU A 972 -1.73 7.29 -17.15
CA GLU A 972 -0.56 7.80 -17.87
C GLU A 972 -0.99 8.82 -18.95
N THR A 973 -2.12 8.57 -19.60
CA THR A 973 -2.75 9.47 -20.57
C THR A 973 -3.43 10.66 -19.89
N VAL A 974 -3.65 11.72 -20.66
CA VAL A 974 -4.26 12.96 -20.16
C VAL A 974 -5.73 12.71 -19.81
N ASN A 975 -6.09 12.92 -18.54
CA ASN A 975 -7.48 12.98 -18.09
C ASN A 975 -7.66 14.18 -17.14
N LYS A 976 -8.01 15.34 -17.69
CA LYS A 976 -8.06 16.60 -16.92
C LYS A 976 -8.93 16.53 -15.67
N THR A 977 -10.09 15.87 -15.74
CA THR A 977 -11.01 15.80 -14.61
C THR A 977 -10.44 14.96 -13.47
N ALA A 978 -9.79 13.84 -13.79
CA ALA A 978 -9.14 12.99 -12.80
C ALA A 978 -7.95 13.71 -12.12
N TYR A 979 -7.10 14.38 -12.91
CA TYR A 979 -5.96 15.13 -12.37
C TYR A 979 -6.42 16.34 -11.55
N ASN A 980 -7.50 17.04 -11.96
CA ASN A 980 -8.06 18.12 -11.16
C ASN A 980 -8.56 17.60 -9.80
N ALA A 981 -9.41 16.57 -9.81
CA ALA A 981 -9.96 16.00 -8.59
C ALA A 981 -8.85 15.53 -7.63
N ALA A 982 -7.83 14.82 -8.14
CA ALA A 982 -6.70 14.40 -7.32
C ALA A 982 -5.92 15.60 -6.76
N ALA A 983 -5.69 16.66 -7.55
CA ALA A 983 -4.94 17.84 -7.12
C ALA A 983 -5.69 18.67 -6.05
N GLU A 984 -7.00 18.84 -6.21
CA GLU A 984 -7.85 19.52 -5.22
C GLU A 984 -7.82 18.79 -3.88
N HIS A 985 -8.08 17.47 -3.89
CA HIS A 985 -8.05 16.65 -2.67
C HIS A 985 -6.66 16.61 -2.01
N ALA A 986 -5.60 16.46 -2.81
CA ALA A 986 -4.23 16.49 -2.29
C ALA A 986 -3.90 17.83 -1.65
N LEU A 987 -4.34 18.96 -2.22
CA LEU A 987 -4.11 20.28 -1.63
C LEU A 987 -4.91 20.48 -0.33
N LEU A 988 -6.16 20.00 -0.28
CA LEU A 988 -6.98 20.06 0.93
C LEU A 988 -6.33 19.33 2.11
N SER A 989 -5.70 18.18 1.87
CA SER A 989 -4.97 17.42 2.89
C SER A 989 -3.80 18.18 3.55
N LEU A 990 -3.26 19.22 2.90
CA LEU A 990 -2.21 20.07 3.49
C LEU A 990 -2.79 21.21 4.35
N SER A 991 -4.05 21.58 4.12
CA SER A 991 -4.72 22.71 4.78
C SER A 991 -5.46 22.31 6.06
N GLU A 992 -5.88 21.06 6.14
CA GLU A 992 -6.45 20.50 7.36
C GLU A 992 -5.31 20.26 8.35
N THR A 993 -5.31 20.97 9.49
CA THR A 993 -4.57 20.50 10.66
C THR A 993 -4.98 19.05 10.88
N PRO A 994 -4.05 18.07 11.00
CA PRO A 994 -4.41 16.67 11.19
C PRO A 994 -5.37 16.58 12.37
N ALA A 995 -6.65 16.45 12.04
CA ALA A 995 -7.70 16.44 13.03
C ALA A 995 -7.65 15.05 13.69
N PRO A 996 -7.94 14.95 14.99
CA PRO A 996 -7.88 13.67 15.67
C PRO A 996 -8.91 12.72 15.03
N GLU A 997 -8.41 11.67 14.36
CA GLU A 997 -9.21 10.50 14.06
C GLU A 997 -9.72 9.89 15.38
N LEU A 998 -11.05 9.88 15.54
CA LEU A 998 -11.89 8.69 15.70
C LEU A 998 -13.26 9.12 16.28
N ALA A 999 -14.29 9.17 15.44
CA ALA A 999 -15.64 8.87 15.90
C ALA A 999 -15.90 7.39 15.60
N PHE A 1000 -15.61 6.53 16.57
CA PHE A 1000 -16.11 5.15 16.56
C PHE A 1000 -17.64 5.21 16.75
N SER A 1001 -18.39 5.45 15.67
CA SER A 1001 -19.84 5.71 15.74
C SER A 1001 -20.72 4.53 15.34
N GLU A 1002 -20.16 3.41 14.88
CA GLU A 1002 -20.92 2.23 14.46
C GLU A 1002 -20.44 0.98 15.23
N ASP A 1003 -21.22 0.56 16.23
CA ASP A 1003 -21.06 -0.76 16.88
C ASP A 1003 -21.78 -1.82 16.01
N LEU A 1004 -21.20 -3.03 15.87
CA LEU A 1004 -21.84 -4.17 15.20
C LEU A 1004 -23.26 -4.41 15.73
N LYS A 1005 -23.52 -4.12 17.01
CA LYS A 1005 -24.84 -4.29 17.62
C LYS A 1005 -25.88 -3.28 17.13
N GLN A 1006 -25.46 -2.20 16.47
CA GLN A 1006 -26.35 -1.14 15.99
C GLN A 1006 -26.79 -1.34 14.53
N ILE A 1007 -26.06 -2.12 13.73
CA ILE A 1007 -26.39 -2.36 12.31
C ILE A 1007 -27.52 -3.39 12.12
N VAL A 1008 -27.76 -4.26 13.11
CA VAL A 1008 -28.83 -5.27 13.08
C VAL A 1008 -29.51 -5.44 14.44
N THR A 1009 -30.83 -5.35 14.44
CA THR A 1009 -31.65 -5.73 15.60
C THR A 1009 -32.04 -7.20 15.47
N MET A 1010 -31.63 -8.00 16.46
CA MET A 1010 -31.93 -9.44 16.54
C MET A 1010 -32.84 -9.71 17.74
N ALA A 1011 -34.03 -10.28 17.50
CA ALA A 1011 -34.93 -10.74 18.55
C ALA A 1011 -35.22 -12.25 18.37
N CYS A 1012 -35.23 -13.00 19.47
CA CYS A 1012 -35.54 -14.44 19.46
C CYS A 1012 -36.66 -14.72 20.46
N THR A 1013 -37.70 -15.43 20.02
CA THR A 1013 -38.81 -15.93 20.84
C THR A 1013 -38.96 -17.43 20.65
N VAL A 1014 -39.58 -18.10 21.62
CA VAL A 1014 -39.79 -19.55 21.60
C VAL A 1014 -41.28 -19.86 21.81
N ASP A 1015 -41.80 -20.88 21.14
CA ASP A 1015 -43.21 -21.30 21.26
C ASP A 1015 -43.52 -21.97 22.62
N LYS A 1016 -42.60 -22.79 23.11
CA LYS A 1016 -42.67 -23.49 24.40
C LYS A 1016 -41.28 -23.74 24.98
N THR A 1017 -41.18 -23.91 26.29
CA THR A 1017 -39.89 -24.09 26.97
C THR A 1017 -39.54 -25.54 27.28
N ASP A 1018 -40.50 -26.47 27.24
CA ASP A 1018 -40.29 -27.85 27.66
C ASP A 1018 -40.53 -28.83 26.49
N VAL A 1019 -39.66 -29.82 26.34
CA VAL A 1019 -39.78 -30.90 25.34
C VAL A 1019 -39.30 -32.23 25.92
N VAL A 1020 -39.90 -33.33 25.45
CA VAL A 1020 -39.58 -34.67 25.93
C VAL A 1020 -38.30 -35.20 25.24
N ALA A 1021 -37.31 -35.64 26.02
CA ALA A 1021 -36.10 -36.29 25.50
C ALA A 1021 -36.42 -37.52 24.63
N ASN A 1022 -35.55 -37.84 23.66
CA ASN A 1022 -35.64 -39.07 22.87
C ASN A 1022 -37.00 -39.24 22.12
N THR A 1023 -37.61 -38.13 21.70
CA THR A 1023 -38.85 -38.09 20.91
C THR A 1023 -38.69 -37.25 19.65
N GLU A 1024 -39.69 -37.30 18.77
CA GLU A 1024 -39.86 -36.36 17.64
C GLU A 1024 -40.56 -35.05 18.09
N GLY A 1025 -40.62 -34.76 19.40
CA GLY A 1025 -41.14 -33.50 19.89
C GLY A 1025 -40.21 -32.35 19.52
N GLU A 1026 -40.76 -31.23 19.03
CA GLU A 1026 -39.98 -30.10 18.54
C GLU A 1026 -40.27 -28.83 19.34
N ILE A 1027 -39.26 -28.01 19.63
CA ILE A 1027 -39.42 -26.61 20.08
C ILE A 1027 -39.10 -25.70 18.90
N THR A 1028 -39.93 -24.69 18.64
CA THR A 1028 -39.72 -23.75 17.53
C THR A 1028 -39.21 -22.42 18.05
N PHE A 1029 -37.99 -22.07 17.66
CA PHE A 1029 -37.44 -20.74 17.86
C PHE A 1029 -37.78 -19.84 16.66
N THR A 1030 -38.33 -18.66 16.92
CA THR A 1030 -38.56 -17.63 15.90
C THR A 1030 -37.54 -16.51 16.09
N VAL A 1031 -36.65 -16.32 15.11
CA VAL A 1031 -35.68 -15.21 15.10
C VAL A 1031 -36.15 -14.14 14.11
N THR A 1032 -36.22 -12.89 14.56
CA THR A 1032 -36.58 -11.72 13.75
C THR A 1032 -35.38 -10.79 13.58
N LEU A 1033 -35.04 -10.46 12.34
CA LEU A 1033 -33.93 -9.58 11.96
C LEU A 1033 -34.43 -8.30 11.28
N LYS A 1034 -33.95 -7.15 11.77
CA LYS A 1034 -34.23 -5.83 11.19
C LYS A 1034 -32.96 -4.99 11.06
N ASP A 1035 -32.89 -4.14 10.05
CA ASP A 1035 -31.83 -3.15 9.89
C ASP A 1035 -32.02 -1.92 10.81
N ILE A 1036 -31.12 -0.94 10.69
CA ILE A 1036 -31.12 0.30 11.49
C ILE A 1036 -32.36 1.18 11.23
N ASP A 1037 -32.95 1.08 10.04
CA ASP A 1037 -34.16 1.80 9.64
C ASP A 1037 -35.45 1.03 10.01
N GLY A 1038 -35.31 -0.15 10.63
CA GLY A 1038 -36.40 -1.02 11.06
C GLY A 1038 -36.99 -1.90 9.95
N GLN A 1039 -36.36 -1.98 8.78
CA GLN A 1039 -36.78 -2.83 7.66
C GLN A 1039 -36.36 -4.29 7.88
N PRO A 1040 -37.16 -5.27 7.41
CA PRO A 1040 -36.85 -6.68 7.57
C PRO A 1040 -35.68 -7.15 6.70
N LEU A 1041 -34.78 -7.96 7.28
CA LEU A 1041 -33.63 -8.52 6.58
C LEU A 1041 -33.93 -9.94 6.08
N SER A 1042 -34.30 -10.06 4.81
CA SER A 1042 -34.51 -11.34 4.09
C SER A 1042 -33.22 -12.06 3.66
N GLY A 1043 -33.20 -13.39 3.69
CA GLY A 1043 -32.14 -14.24 3.13
C GLY A 1043 -30.84 -14.28 3.94
N VAL A 1044 -30.88 -13.98 5.23
CA VAL A 1044 -29.73 -14.02 6.15
C VAL A 1044 -29.76 -15.33 6.93
N ASN A 1045 -28.66 -16.07 6.91
CA ASN A 1045 -28.57 -17.35 7.64
C ASN A 1045 -28.48 -17.13 9.15
N VAL A 1046 -29.23 -17.92 9.91
CA VAL A 1046 -29.11 -17.99 11.37
C VAL A 1046 -28.55 -19.34 11.77
N TYR A 1047 -27.35 -19.32 12.33
CA TYR A 1047 -26.65 -20.50 12.80
C TYR A 1047 -26.97 -20.78 14.26
N TRP A 1048 -26.83 -22.04 14.66
CA TRP A 1048 -27.22 -22.50 15.99
C TRP A 1048 -26.19 -23.47 16.59
N SER A 1049 -26.11 -23.47 17.91
CA SER A 1049 -25.39 -24.48 18.70
C SER A 1049 -26.23 -24.83 19.93
N ALA A 1050 -26.46 -26.13 20.15
CA ALA A 1050 -27.22 -26.64 21.28
C ALA A 1050 -26.51 -27.86 21.90
N ALA A 1051 -26.63 -28.03 23.21
CA ALA A 1051 -25.91 -29.08 23.94
C ALA A 1051 -26.73 -30.36 24.13
N LEU A 1052 -28.06 -30.23 24.24
CA LEU A 1052 -28.98 -31.33 24.52
C LEU A 1052 -29.83 -31.74 23.31
N GLY A 1053 -29.52 -31.22 22.13
CA GLY A 1053 -30.25 -31.52 20.88
C GLY A 1053 -29.59 -30.90 19.66
N SER A 1054 -30.33 -30.83 18.56
CA SER A 1054 -29.87 -30.25 17.30
C SER A 1054 -30.86 -29.24 16.74
N ILE A 1055 -30.34 -28.15 16.17
CA ILE A 1055 -31.12 -27.12 15.45
C ILE A 1055 -30.48 -26.93 14.07
N SER A 1056 -31.28 -26.95 13.02
CA SER A 1056 -30.80 -26.69 11.65
C SER A 1056 -30.61 -25.20 11.39
N THR A 1057 -29.57 -24.86 10.62
CA THR A 1057 -29.37 -23.51 10.08
C THR A 1057 -30.36 -23.29 8.93
N ASP A 1058 -31.01 -22.12 8.90
CA ASP A 1058 -31.87 -21.70 7.79
C ASP A 1058 -31.82 -20.17 7.60
N ALA A 1059 -32.23 -19.72 6.42
CA ALA A 1059 -32.23 -18.31 6.04
C ALA A 1059 -33.55 -17.61 6.42
N THR A 1060 -33.48 -16.32 6.76
CA THR A 1060 -34.68 -15.52 6.98
C THR A 1060 -35.56 -15.40 5.74
N GLN A 1061 -36.86 -15.41 5.96
CA GLN A 1061 -37.88 -15.19 4.94
C GLN A 1061 -37.98 -13.69 4.54
N PRO A 1062 -38.74 -13.33 3.49
CA PRO A 1062 -38.92 -11.94 3.05
C PRO A 1062 -39.41 -10.96 4.13
N ASN A 1063 -40.09 -11.45 5.16
CA ASN A 1063 -40.55 -10.68 6.31
C ASN A 1063 -39.49 -10.52 7.42
N GLY A 1064 -38.26 -11.02 7.21
CA GLY A 1064 -37.15 -10.93 8.15
C GLY A 1064 -37.18 -11.94 9.29
N THR A 1065 -38.02 -12.99 9.21
CA THR A 1065 -38.12 -14.03 10.26
C THR A 1065 -37.62 -15.38 9.79
N VAL A 1066 -37.02 -16.16 10.69
CA VAL A 1066 -36.73 -17.59 10.49
C VAL A 1066 -37.28 -18.40 11.66
N GLU A 1067 -37.87 -19.54 11.35
CA GLU A 1067 -38.33 -20.52 12.33
C GLU A 1067 -37.37 -21.70 12.33
N ALA A 1068 -36.74 -21.97 13.47
CA ALA A 1068 -35.74 -23.02 13.64
C ALA A 1068 -36.22 -24.04 14.67
N GLN A 1069 -36.25 -25.32 14.28
CA GLN A 1069 -36.74 -26.40 15.11
C GLN A 1069 -35.61 -27.03 15.92
N PHE A 1070 -35.80 -27.11 17.24
CA PHE A 1070 -34.95 -27.88 18.15
C PHE A 1070 -35.50 -29.29 18.30
N ILE A 1071 -34.68 -30.26 17.93
CA ILE A 1071 -34.94 -31.70 18.08
C ILE A 1071 -34.16 -32.20 19.30
N PRO A 1072 -34.82 -32.72 20.35
CA PRO A 1072 -34.18 -33.15 21.58
C PRO A 1072 -33.36 -34.42 21.40
N GLY A 1073 -32.18 -34.46 22.03
CA GLY A 1073 -31.35 -35.64 22.13
C GLY A 1073 -31.84 -36.61 23.20
N LYS A 1074 -30.96 -37.56 23.56
CA LYS A 1074 -31.23 -38.59 24.58
C LYS A 1074 -30.98 -38.11 26.02
N VAL A 1075 -30.34 -36.95 26.18
CA VAL A 1075 -29.91 -36.44 27.49
C VAL A 1075 -30.87 -35.37 27.95
N MET A 1076 -31.51 -35.58 29.10
CA MET A 1076 -32.37 -34.59 29.75
C MET A 1076 -31.56 -33.55 30.53
N GLY A 1077 -32.09 -32.34 30.63
CA GLY A 1077 -31.49 -31.23 31.35
C GLY A 1077 -32.00 -29.88 30.87
N THR A 1078 -31.32 -28.82 31.29
CA THR A 1078 -31.59 -27.47 30.80
C THR A 1078 -30.57 -27.12 29.72
N ASP A 1079 -31.06 -26.61 28.58
CA ASP A 1079 -30.22 -26.12 27.49
C ASP A 1079 -30.47 -24.62 27.28
N THR A 1080 -29.44 -23.89 26.90
CA THR A 1080 -29.56 -22.49 26.47
C THR A 1080 -28.85 -22.37 25.14
N PRO A 1081 -29.56 -22.67 24.04
CA PRO A 1081 -28.96 -22.66 22.71
C PRO A 1081 -28.34 -21.30 22.38
N LEU A 1082 -27.25 -21.34 21.63
CA LEU A 1082 -26.63 -20.15 21.06
C LEU A 1082 -27.07 -19.99 19.61
N TYR A 1083 -27.24 -18.74 19.17
CA TYR A 1083 -27.52 -18.41 17.77
C TYR A 1083 -26.73 -17.18 17.31
N TRP A 1084 -26.35 -17.14 16.03
CA TRP A 1084 -25.58 -16.04 15.44
C TRP A 1084 -25.83 -15.87 13.94
N LEU A 1085 -25.29 -14.79 13.39
CA LEU A 1085 -25.27 -14.47 11.97
C LEU A 1085 -23.83 -14.52 11.45
N ASP A 1086 -23.66 -14.56 10.13
CA ASP A 1086 -22.33 -14.46 9.50
C ASP A 1086 -21.57 -13.20 9.98
N LEU A 1087 -20.37 -13.38 10.54
CA LEU A 1087 -19.49 -12.34 11.09
C LEU A 1087 -19.91 -11.71 12.43
N PHE A 1088 -20.93 -12.26 13.12
CA PHE A 1088 -21.40 -11.78 14.42
C PHE A 1088 -21.11 -12.77 15.56
N GLU A 1089 -20.94 -12.24 16.76
CA GLU A 1089 -20.77 -13.05 17.97
C GLU A 1089 -22.06 -13.81 18.34
N PRO A 1090 -21.94 -15.05 18.86
CA PRO A 1090 -23.05 -15.82 19.39
C PRO A 1090 -23.83 -15.14 20.52
N LYS A 1091 -25.17 -15.25 20.46
CA LYS A 1091 -26.12 -14.79 21.47
C LYS A 1091 -26.89 -15.96 22.05
N TYR A 1092 -27.25 -15.86 23.33
CA TYR A 1092 -28.11 -16.84 23.98
C TYR A 1092 -29.56 -16.69 23.53
N ALA A 1093 -30.17 -17.78 23.10
CA ALA A 1093 -31.60 -17.92 22.89
C ALA A 1093 -32.34 -18.13 24.24
N PRO A 1094 -33.67 -18.02 24.28
CA PRO A 1094 -34.45 -18.40 25.45
C PRO A 1094 -34.13 -19.83 25.94
N THR A 1095 -33.98 -19.99 27.26
CA THR A 1095 -33.68 -21.28 27.91
C THR A 1095 -34.82 -22.28 27.70
N ILE A 1096 -34.47 -23.53 27.40
CA ILE A 1096 -35.40 -24.65 27.24
C ILE A 1096 -35.01 -25.82 28.15
N ASN A 1097 -35.98 -26.68 28.48
CA ASN A 1097 -35.78 -27.87 29.29
C ASN A 1097 -36.14 -29.13 28.49
N VAL A 1098 -35.19 -30.06 28.43
CA VAL A 1098 -35.41 -31.40 27.93
C VAL A 1098 -35.76 -32.29 29.13
N VAL A 1099 -37.02 -32.69 29.22
CA VAL A 1099 -37.61 -33.39 30.38
C VAL A 1099 -38.07 -34.80 30.02
N ALA A 1100 -38.48 -35.58 31.04
CA ALA A 1100 -39.18 -36.84 30.84
C ALA A 1100 -40.66 -36.57 30.54
N ASP A 1101 -41.31 -37.48 29.83
CA ASP A 1101 -42.75 -37.39 29.58
C ASP A 1101 -43.53 -37.75 30.85
N HIS A 1102 -44.02 -36.71 31.54
CA HIS A 1102 -44.79 -36.85 32.76
C HIS A 1102 -46.06 -37.70 32.61
N LEU A 1103 -46.66 -37.75 31.41
CA LEU A 1103 -47.89 -38.51 31.17
C LEU A 1103 -47.67 -40.01 31.03
N THR A 1104 -46.46 -40.43 30.63
CA THR A 1104 -46.11 -41.85 30.44
C THR A 1104 -45.10 -42.38 31.45
N LEU A 1105 -44.80 -41.60 32.50
CA LEU A 1105 -43.99 -42.05 33.63
C LEU A 1105 -44.60 -43.32 34.25
N GLN A 1106 -43.79 -44.36 34.34
CA GLN A 1106 -44.18 -45.66 34.91
C GLN A 1106 -43.02 -46.26 35.71
N PHE A 1107 -43.31 -47.27 36.52
CA PHE A 1107 -42.30 -48.08 37.19
C PHE A 1107 -42.21 -49.44 36.48
N PRO A 1108 -41.23 -49.67 35.59
CA PRO A 1108 -41.12 -50.94 34.89
C PRO A 1108 -40.88 -52.08 35.87
N SER A 1109 -41.68 -53.14 35.78
CA SER A 1109 -41.59 -54.28 36.70
C SER A 1109 -40.19 -54.95 36.80
N PRO A 1110 -39.31 -54.94 35.78
CA PRO A 1110 -37.93 -55.43 35.93
C PRO A 1110 -37.01 -54.55 36.78
N LEU A 1111 -37.36 -53.27 36.98
CA LEU A 1111 -36.54 -52.24 37.65
C LEU A 1111 -37.10 -51.88 39.05
N LYS A 1112 -37.61 -52.87 39.77
CA LYS A 1112 -38.04 -52.75 41.18
C LYS A 1112 -37.42 -53.84 42.05
N ALA A 1113 -37.34 -53.60 43.35
CA ALA A 1113 -36.83 -54.55 44.33
C ALA A 1113 -37.62 -55.86 44.31
N ARG A 1114 -36.92 -56.98 44.43
CA ARG A 1114 -37.56 -58.28 44.67
C ARG A 1114 -37.98 -58.37 46.12
N VAL A 1115 -39.20 -58.86 46.35
CA VAL A 1115 -39.74 -59.09 47.68
C VAL A 1115 -39.11 -60.37 48.28
N PRO A 1116 -38.86 -60.43 49.60
CA PRO A 1116 -38.39 -61.66 50.25
C PRO A 1116 -39.34 -62.85 50.05
N LEU A 1117 -38.78 -64.03 49.74
CA LEU A 1117 -39.56 -65.26 49.49
C LEU A 1117 -40.08 -65.95 50.77
N GLY A 1118 -39.64 -65.50 51.95
CA GLY A 1118 -40.03 -66.02 53.26
C GLY A 1118 -40.50 -64.91 54.21
N PRO A 1119 -41.10 -65.26 55.36
CA PRO A 1119 -41.58 -64.27 56.33
C PRO A 1119 -40.41 -63.45 56.87
N VAL A 1120 -40.63 -62.15 57.01
CA VAL A 1120 -39.64 -61.19 57.51
C VAL A 1120 -39.77 -61.10 59.02
N ALA A 1121 -38.64 -61.29 59.72
CA ALA A 1121 -38.65 -61.42 61.17
C ALA A 1121 -39.13 -60.13 61.87
N PHE A 1122 -39.70 -60.28 63.06
CA PHE A 1122 -40.16 -59.16 63.87
C PHE A 1122 -39.05 -58.12 64.11
N GLY A 1123 -39.30 -56.86 63.71
CA GLY A 1123 -38.36 -55.75 63.86
C GLY A 1123 -37.35 -55.59 62.72
N GLU A 1124 -37.33 -56.48 61.72
CA GLU A 1124 -36.48 -56.37 60.54
C GLU A 1124 -37.07 -55.38 59.51
N GLU A 1125 -36.24 -54.45 59.01
CA GLU A 1125 -36.61 -53.47 57.99
C GLU A 1125 -36.20 -53.96 56.60
N ILE A 1126 -37.13 -53.92 55.64
CA ILE A 1126 -36.85 -54.28 54.25
C ILE A 1126 -36.71 -53.01 53.42
N GLU A 1127 -35.63 -52.91 52.66
CA GLU A 1127 -35.46 -51.88 51.63
C GLU A 1127 -36.20 -52.30 50.35
N LEU A 1128 -37.15 -51.49 49.90
CA LEU A 1128 -37.74 -51.59 48.58
C LEU A 1128 -37.31 -50.40 47.74
N TYR A 1129 -37.05 -50.64 46.46
CA TYR A 1129 -36.72 -49.59 45.50
C TYR A 1129 -37.51 -49.78 44.20
N ALA A 1130 -37.72 -48.70 43.47
CA ALA A 1130 -38.29 -48.70 42.13
C ALA A 1130 -37.69 -47.58 41.30
N THR A 1131 -37.42 -47.84 40.02
CA THR A 1131 -36.97 -46.82 39.07
C THR A 1131 -38.17 -46.29 38.28
N LEU A 1132 -38.37 -44.97 38.32
CA LEU A 1132 -39.38 -44.26 37.54
C LEU A 1132 -38.79 -43.87 36.18
N MET A 1133 -39.43 -44.28 35.09
CA MET A 1133 -39.04 -43.87 33.74
C MET A 1133 -40.26 -43.77 32.82
N ASP A 1134 -40.19 -42.94 31.79
CA ASP A 1134 -41.26 -42.80 30.81
C ASP A 1134 -41.22 -43.92 29.74
N SER A 1135 -42.18 -43.88 28.81
CA SER A 1135 -42.26 -44.82 27.68
C SER A 1135 -41.11 -44.69 26.67
N HIS A 1136 -40.34 -43.60 26.73
CA HIS A 1136 -39.19 -43.28 25.89
C HIS A 1136 -37.84 -43.60 26.56
N GLN A 1137 -37.87 -44.32 27.68
CA GLN A 1137 -36.72 -44.70 28.50
C GLN A 1137 -36.03 -43.53 29.21
N ASN A 1138 -36.70 -42.37 29.33
CA ASN A 1138 -36.17 -41.24 30.07
C ASN A 1138 -36.49 -41.40 31.56
N LEU A 1139 -35.48 -41.21 32.42
CA LEU A 1139 -35.63 -41.32 33.86
C LEU A 1139 -36.47 -40.18 34.45
N GLY A 1140 -37.50 -40.49 35.22
CA GLY A 1140 -38.28 -39.51 35.96
C GLY A 1140 -37.51 -39.00 37.18
N LYS A 1141 -36.46 -38.19 36.96
CA LYS A 1141 -35.59 -37.63 38.00
C LYS A 1141 -36.34 -36.58 38.83
N ASN A 1142 -35.98 -36.44 40.11
CA ASN A 1142 -36.58 -35.45 41.03
C ASN A 1142 -38.12 -35.42 41.02
N SER A 1143 -38.74 -36.58 40.78
CA SER A 1143 -40.20 -36.73 40.72
C SER A 1143 -40.71 -37.18 42.08
N LEU A 1144 -41.78 -36.54 42.57
CA LEU A 1144 -42.39 -36.87 43.85
C LEU A 1144 -43.13 -38.20 43.75
N VAL A 1145 -42.82 -39.12 44.65
CA VAL A 1145 -43.48 -40.41 44.76
C VAL A 1145 -44.00 -40.63 46.18
N ARG A 1146 -45.12 -41.35 46.28
CA ARG A 1146 -45.76 -41.73 47.54
C ARG A 1146 -45.79 -43.24 47.67
N TRP A 1147 -45.40 -43.73 48.83
CA TRP A 1147 -45.46 -45.14 49.17
C TRP A 1147 -46.68 -45.39 50.05
N SER A 1148 -47.45 -46.43 49.72
CA SER A 1148 -48.65 -46.82 50.48
C SER A 1148 -48.74 -48.33 50.59
N SER A 1149 -49.51 -48.82 51.56
CA SER A 1149 -49.67 -50.26 51.79
C SER A 1149 -51.12 -50.62 52.05
N ARG A 1150 -51.52 -51.80 51.57
CA ARG A 1150 -52.80 -52.42 51.88
C ARG A 1150 -52.56 -53.72 52.64
N SER A 1151 -53.17 -53.86 53.82
CA SER A 1151 -53.19 -55.10 54.59
C SER A 1151 -54.34 -56.00 54.13
N GLU A 1152 -54.12 -57.31 54.09
CA GLU A 1152 -55.18 -58.31 53.89
C GLU A 1152 -55.99 -58.57 55.18
N VAL A 1153 -55.42 -58.25 56.35
CA VAL A 1153 -56.03 -58.49 57.67
C VAL A 1153 -56.38 -57.16 58.34
N SER A 1154 -57.60 -57.04 58.85
CA SER A 1154 -58.09 -55.83 59.55
C SER A 1154 -57.39 -55.68 60.90
N GLY A 1155 -56.63 -54.59 61.09
CA GLY A 1155 -55.93 -54.26 62.34
C GLY A 1155 -54.39 -54.34 62.30
N ALA A 1156 -53.80 -54.84 61.21
CA ALA A 1156 -52.34 -54.88 61.04
C ALA A 1156 -51.77 -53.53 60.54
N LEU A 1157 -50.67 -53.07 61.14
CA LEU A 1157 -50.05 -51.78 60.86
C LEU A 1157 -48.65 -51.97 60.25
N LEU A 1158 -48.41 -51.32 59.11
CA LEU A 1158 -47.11 -51.22 58.47
C LEU A 1158 -46.55 -49.81 58.66
N THR A 1159 -45.28 -49.71 59.05
CA THR A 1159 -44.55 -48.44 59.11
C THR A 1159 -43.77 -48.27 57.81
N ILE A 1160 -43.98 -47.15 57.11
CA ILE A 1160 -43.32 -46.80 55.84
C ILE A 1160 -42.44 -45.57 56.07
N ARG A 1161 -41.12 -45.68 55.84
CA ARG A 1161 -40.16 -44.59 56.06
C ARG A 1161 -39.20 -44.42 54.86
N PRO A 1162 -39.24 -43.27 54.15
CA PRO A 1162 -40.26 -42.22 54.19
C PRO A 1162 -41.52 -42.61 53.41
N ALA A 1163 -42.69 -42.10 53.82
CA ALA A 1163 -43.95 -42.30 53.08
C ALA A 1163 -44.05 -41.45 51.79
N GLN A 1164 -43.25 -40.38 51.68
CA GLN A 1164 -43.09 -39.55 50.48
C GLN A 1164 -41.61 -39.28 50.24
N ALA A 1165 -41.15 -39.42 49.00
CA ALA A 1165 -39.77 -39.16 48.61
C ALA A 1165 -39.70 -38.61 47.18
N TYR A 1166 -38.57 -38.00 46.83
CA TYR A 1166 -38.24 -37.69 45.44
C TYR A 1166 -37.33 -38.79 44.87
N THR A 1167 -37.53 -39.13 43.60
CA THR A 1167 -36.59 -39.97 42.87
C THR A 1167 -35.23 -39.26 42.74
N ASN A 1168 -34.14 -40.03 42.81
CA ASN A 1168 -32.79 -39.51 42.68
C ASN A 1168 -32.39 -39.29 41.20
N GLN A 1169 -31.10 -39.00 40.94
CA GLN A 1169 -30.57 -38.77 39.59
C GLN A 1169 -30.62 -39.99 38.66
N GLU A 1170 -30.86 -41.19 39.21
CA GLU A 1170 -31.05 -42.44 38.47
C GLU A 1170 -32.54 -42.77 38.28
N GLY A 1171 -33.45 -41.84 38.62
CA GLY A 1171 -34.89 -42.10 38.65
C GLY A 1171 -35.33 -43.06 39.77
N LEU A 1172 -34.43 -43.41 40.69
CA LEU A 1172 -34.66 -44.41 41.74
C LEU A 1172 -35.30 -43.76 42.97
N THR A 1173 -36.35 -44.39 43.48
CA THR A 1173 -36.91 -44.13 44.81
C THR A 1173 -36.69 -45.32 45.73
N ARG A 1174 -36.54 -45.07 47.03
CA ARG A 1174 -36.28 -46.09 48.06
C ARG A 1174 -37.20 -45.88 49.25
N VAL A 1175 -37.61 -46.97 49.88
CA VAL A 1175 -38.40 -46.96 51.10
C VAL A 1175 -38.00 -48.12 52.01
N PHE A 1176 -38.06 -47.89 53.31
CA PHE A 1176 -37.93 -48.93 54.32
C PHE A 1176 -39.30 -49.24 54.92
N VAL A 1177 -39.62 -50.53 54.96
CA VAL A 1177 -40.91 -51.03 55.48
C VAL A 1177 -40.69 -52.05 56.59
N SER A 1178 -41.46 -51.90 57.67
CA SER A 1178 -41.43 -52.79 58.84
C SER A 1178 -42.81 -52.86 59.49
N SER A 1179 -43.23 -54.01 60.00
CA SER A 1179 -44.48 -54.15 60.76
C SER A 1179 -44.21 -54.57 62.21
N ALA A 1180 -44.77 -53.84 63.18
CA ALA A 1180 -44.70 -54.20 64.60
C ALA A 1180 -45.85 -55.14 65.04
N THR A 1181 -46.85 -55.36 64.18
CA THR A 1181 -48.02 -56.20 64.49
C THR A 1181 -48.00 -57.53 63.73
N GLY A 1182 -47.06 -57.70 62.79
CA GLY A 1182 -47.09 -58.78 61.79
C GLY A 1182 -48.21 -58.61 60.76
N GLY A 1183 -48.18 -59.41 59.68
CA GLY A 1183 -49.22 -59.45 58.64
C GLY A 1183 -48.69 -59.46 57.21
N THR A 1184 -49.59 -59.76 56.27
CA THR A 1184 -49.30 -59.75 54.83
C THR A 1184 -49.74 -58.41 54.22
N PHE A 1185 -48.79 -57.67 53.65
CA PHE A 1185 -49.02 -56.34 53.08
C PHE A 1185 -48.65 -56.30 51.60
N VAL A 1186 -49.52 -55.72 50.79
CA VAL A 1186 -49.19 -55.30 49.41
C VAL A 1186 -48.76 -53.85 49.46
N ILE A 1187 -47.49 -53.60 49.20
CA ILE A 1187 -46.91 -52.26 49.14
C ILE A 1187 -47.01 -51.76 47.71
N SER A 1188 -47.29 -50.46 47.56
CA SER A 1188 -47.35 -49.80 46.26
C SER A 1188 -46.61 -48.48 46.30
N VAL A 1189 -46.00 -48.16 45.16
CA VAL A 1189 -45.40 -46.85 44.91
C VAL A 1189 -46.23 -46.13 43.86
N THR A 1190 -46.55 -44.87 44.11
CA THR A 1190 -47.33 -44.01 43.23
C THR A 1190 -46.52 -42.79 42.84
N SER A 1191 -46.42 -42.50 41.55
CA SER A 1191 -45.91 -41.22 41.06
C SER A 1191 -47.02 -40.17 41.15
N GLU A 1192 -46.80 -39.08 41.88
CA GLU A 1192 -47.78 -37.98 41.99
C GLU A 1192 -47.88 -37.16 40.69
N GLY A 1193 -46.84 -37.21 39.84
CA GLY A 1193 -46.78 -36.45 38.59
C GLY A 1193 -47.43 -37.14 37.38
N GLY A 1194 -47.53 -38.47 37.38
CA GLY A 1194 -48.08 -39.26 36.26
C GLY A 1194 -49.16 -40.26 36.67
N GLU A 1195 -49.60 -40.24 37.93
CA GLU A 1195 -50.55 -41.18 38.56
C GLU A 1195 -50.21 -42.68 38.42
N ALA A 1196 -49.02 -43.02 37.92
CA ALA A 1196 -48.60 -44.40 37.79
C ALA A 1196 -48.39 -45.05 39.15
N VAL A 1197 -49.09 -46.17 39.36
CA VAL A 1197 -49.00 -47.00 40.56
C VAL A 1197 -48.39 -48.33 40.18
N GLU A 1198 -47.37 -48.76 40.91
CA GLU A 1198 -46.84 -50.13 40.78
C GLU A 1198 -46.93 -50.85 42.12
N HIS A 1199 -47.44 -52.08 42.06
CA HIS A 1199 -47.60 -52.95 43.22
C HIS A 1199 -46.42 -53.91 43.33
N PHE A 1200 -45.92 -54.07 44.55
CA PHE A 1200 -44.98 -55.14 44.91
C PHE A 1200 -45.76 -56.42 45.22
N GLU A 1201 -45.09 -57.56 45.13
CA GLU A 1201 -45.65 -58.82 45.63
C GLU A 1201 -45.93 -58.71 47.15
N ALA A 1202 -46.85 -59.53 47.65
CA ALA A 1202 -47.26 -59.46 49.05
C ALA A 1202 -46.09 -59.86 49.98
N ILE A 1203 -45.80 -59.02 50.96
CA ILE A 1203 -44.74 -59.26 51.96
C ILE A 1203 -45.39 -59.68 53.28
N THR A 1204 -44.97 -60.82 53.82
CA THR A 1204 -45.42 -61.29 55.14
C THR A 1204 -44.38 -60.94 56.21
N PHE A 1205 -44.81 -60.24 57.26
CA PHE A 1205 -44.00 -59.94 58.44
C PHE A 1205 -44.48 -60.78 59.64
N ASP A 1206 -43.55 -61.30 60.43
CA ASP A 1206 -43.87 -62.02 61.66
C ASP A 1206 -44.25 -61.04 62.79
N GLY A 1207 -45.28 -61.39 63.56
CA GLY A 1207 -45.70 -60.64 64.74
C GLY A 1207 -44.84 -60.98 65.96
N GLN A 1208 -44.85 -60.11 66.97
CA GLN A 1208 -44.14 -60.36 68.22
C GLN A 1208 -44.71 -61.62 68.90
N GLU A 1209 -43.93 -62.70 69.02
CA GLU A 1209 -44.31 -63.86 69.84
C GLU A 1209 -44.47 -63.40 71.31
N ALA A 1210 -45.67 -63.59 71.86
CA ALA A 1210 -45.92 -63.38 73.28
C ALA A 1210 -45.45 -64.62 74.05
N ASP A 1211 -44.32 -64.50 74.75
CA ASP A 1211 -43.95 -65.47 75.80
C ASP A 1211 -45.05 -65.48 76.88
N LEU A 1212 -45.59 -66.68 77.11
CA LEU A 1212 -46.71 -67.02 78.01
C LEU A 1212 -46.52 -66.59 79.47
#